data_AF-K9UCH7-F1
#
_entry.id   AF-K9UCH7-F1
#
_cell.length_a   1.000
_cell.length_b   1.000
_cell.length_c   1.000
_cell.angle_alpha   90.00
_cell.angle_beta   90.00
_cell.angle_gamma   90.00
#
_symmetry.space_group_name_H-M   'P 1'
#
loop_
_entity.id
_entity.type
_entity.pdbx_description
1 polymer ?
#
loop_
_entity_poly.entity_id
_entity_poly.type
_entity_poly.pdbx_seq_one_letter_code
_entity_poly.pdbx_strand_id
1 'polypeptide(L)'
;MIGISLTIAIHPNSTVATQLETKLNSTIPASIPLDGEWRFASGHLQPDNAYQSTFNDRNWRSIQVPGNWFLQGQDLSGVVWYRRHFQIDRSLKGKVIQLVFDGVDYTGDVWLNGHYLGFHEGYFQPFRFVVSDLLKYNGDNILAVKVNSPVEEPEKVWSLHKRLIKGVLNHHDTRPGGAWSVRGQEQNTGGIWAPVSLQISDRVAIIQQQVTPELDPRYQNGIAHIDLTIINPTPKPQTVKLGLQLQPANFQDSPDLPIVREQILQPGSNQIAINIPKTAPHLWWTWEHGKPDLYRVKTEILSKNKLLDRSSTTFGFRTIRLNPQSQVWELNGRRIFLRGTNYIASQWLSEMTRAKYSLDLKLMQQANINSIRVHAHIEAAEFYHLCDEMGLLVWQDFPLQWGYSDASEFVTEATQQANDMVTMLYNHPSIFTWSIHNEPPWDATWMKDKYRDYNPKQNRALDETIYNSLRSRDSTRHLHLASTTQEHPWHGWYSGKWQDYGKATKEPLITEFGAQALPNRSSLEKIFTAAELFPDTPAKLEKWKYHNFQPHETFNLAKVPMGKTVEEFIDNTQQYQAQLTQFAAESYRRQRYQPVSAIFQFMFVENWPSINWGIVDYWRQTKPGYEMLKRAYQPILPSIILPKQQWKVGESIPIELWLINDLWKSMPNSQLTYILKRSKTIIKQESIAIAITPDSSKQIENLKLSNLESGNYQLSVIVTDSQSKLLGENSTVFDVIKT
;
A
#
# COMPACT_ATOMS: atom_id res chain seq x y z
N MET A 1 -14.59 27.52 -63.50
CA MET A 1 -13.29 26.93 -63.14
C MET A 1 -13.50 26.10 -61.89
N ILE A 2 -13.37 24.79 -62.06
CA ILE A 2 -13.61 23.75 -61.05
C ILE A 2 -12.32 23.64 -60.23
N GLY A 3 -12.40 23.81 -58.91
CA GLY A 3 -11.28 23.61 -57.98
C GLY A 3 -11.59 22.45 -57.05
N ILE A 4 -11.05 21.27 -57.38
CA ILE A 4 -11.17 20.05 -56.58
C ILE A 4 -10.07 20.06 -55.51
N SER A 5 -10.48 19.96 -54.24
CA SER A 5 -9.62 19.70 -53.09
C SER A 5 -9.39 18.18 -53.00
N LEU A 6 -8.13 17.75 -53.06
CA LEU A 6 -7.74 16.33 -52.97
C LEU A 6 -7.53 15.95 -51.50
N THR A 7 -8.53 15.30 -50.92
CA THR A 7 -8.43 14.55 -49.67
C THR A 7 -7.78 13.20 -49.97
N ILE A 8 -6.58 12.93 -49.48
CA ILE A 8 -5.99 11.59 -49.54
C ILE A 8 -6.47 10.81 -48.31
N ALA A 9 -7.49 9.98 -48.52
CA ALA A 9 -7.86 8.92 -47.60
C ALA A 9 -6.77 7.85 -47.62
N ILE A 10 -6.14 7.58 -46.47
CA ILE A 10 -5.19 6.48 -46.31
C ILE A 10 -6.02 5.21 -46.14
N HIS A 11 -6.09 4.39 -47.18
CA HIS A 11 -6.67 3.05 -47.08
C HIS A 11 -5.81 2.15 -46.18
N PRO A 12 -6.41 1.37 -45.26
CA PRO A 12 -5.70 0.32 -44.56
C PRO A 12 -5.43 -0.82 -45.55
N ASN A 13 -4.16 -1.10 -45.85
CA ASN A 13 -3.79 -2.30 -46.60
C ASN A 13 -4.14 -3.54 -45.76
N SER A 14 -5.26 -4.18 -46.12
CA SER A 14 -5.91 -5.31 -45.46
C SER A 14 -5.20 -6.66 -45.66
N THR A 15 -4.01 -6.68 -46.25
CA THR A 15 -3.22 -7.91 -46.50
C THR A 15 -2.16 -8.17 -45.43
N VAL A 16 -1.90 -7.24 -44.52
CA VAL A 16 -0.98 -7.46 -43.37
C VAL A 16 -1.71 -8.14 -42.19
N ALA A 17 -3.03 -7.95 -42.08
CA ALA A 17 -3.85 -8.49 -40.99
C ALA A 17 -4.04 -10.02 -41.03
N THR A 18 -3.90 -10.64 -42.20
CA THR A 18 -4.16 -12.07 -42.43
C THR A 18 -2.91 -12.96 -42.46
N GLN A 19 -1.72 -12.40 -42.23
CA GLN A 19 -0.46 -13.17 -42.05
C GLN A 19 -0.05 -13.36 -40.58
N LEU A 20 -0.92 -13.01 -39.63
CA LEU A 20 -0.72 -13.20 -38.19
C LEU A 20 -1.11 -14.60 -37.67
N GLU A 21 -1.65 -15.48 -38.52
CA GLU A 21 -2.22 -16.77 -38.09
C GLU A 21 -1.51 -18.04 -38.62
N THR A 22 -0.28 -17.97 -39.15
CA THR A 22 0.42 -19.20 -39.56
C THR A 22 1.92 -19.26 -39.23
N LYS A 23 2.22 -20.14 -38.26
CA LYS A 23 3.49 -20.82 -37.94
C LYS A 23 4.74 -19.97 -37.68
N LEU A 24 4.95 -19.65 -36.41
CA LEU A 24 6.26 -19.65 -35.74
C LEU A 24 6.10 -20.20 -34.32
N ASN A 25 6.78 -21.30 -34.01
CA ASN A 25 6.96 -21.87 -32.66
C ASN A 25 7.83 -20.94 -31.76
N SER A 26 7.64 -19.62 -31.78
CA SER A 26 8.43 -18.69 -30.96
C SER A 26 7.59 -18.11 -29.82
N THR A 27 7.75 -18.68 -28.63
CA THR A 27 7.21 -18.24 -27.34
C THR A 27 7.99 -17.08 -26.71
N ILE A 28 8.65 -16.23 -27.51
CA ILE A 28 9.54 -15.17 -27.02
C ILE A 28 8.76 -13.85 -26.82
N PRO A 29 8.97 -13.12 -25.71
CA PRO A 29 9.73 -13.52 -24.54
C PRO A 29 9.08 -14.67 -23.81
N ALA A 30 9.93 -15.62 -23.44
CA ALA A 30 9.61 -16.76 -22.59
C ALA A 30 10.22 -16.50 -21.22
N SER A 31 9.48 -16.82 -20.16
CA SER A 31 9.99 -16.85 -18.79
C SER A 31 10.11 -18.30 -18.34
N ILE A 32 11.27 -18.65 -17.77
CA ILE A 32 11.48 -19.94 -17.08
C ILE A 32 11.61 -19.64 -15.59
N PRO A 33 10.65 -20.04 -14.74
CA PRO A 33 10.76 -19.85 -13.31
C PRO A 33 11.88 -20.72 -12.73
N LEU A 34 12.63 -20.16 -11.78
CA LEU A 34 13.60 -20.87 -10.95
C LEU A 34 13.10 -21.07 -9.52
N ASP A 35 11.84 -20.73 -9.26
CA ASP A 35 11.12 -20.96 -8.02
C ASP A 35 11.07 -22.44 -7.62
N GLY A 36 10.63 -22.69 -6.39
CA GLY A 36 10.49 -24.00 -5.77
C GLY A 36 11.61 -24.29 -4.78
N GLU A 37 12.07 -25.53 -4.76
CA GLU A 37 13.01 -26.02 -3.75
C GLU A 37 14.47 -25.68 -4.09
N TRP A 38 15.13 -24.99 -3.16
CA TRP A 38 16.54 -24.62 -3.19
C TRP A 38 17.28 -25.27 -2.02
N ARG A 39 18.59 -25.46 -2.17
CA ARG A 39 19.48 -25.82 -1.05
C ARG A 39 19.79 -24.60 -0.23
N PHE A 40 19.84 -24.75 1.08
CA PHE A 40 19.96 -23.67 2.05
C PHE A 40 20.91 -24.02 3.20
N ALA A 41 21.78 -23.07 3.57
CA ALA A 41 22.64 -23.22 4.73
C ALA A 41 22.89 -21.87 5.42
N SER A 42 23.12 -21.92 6.74
CA SER A 42 23.53 -20.73 7.49
C SER A 42 24.97 -20.37 7.12
N GLY A 43 25.23 -19.09 6.82
CA GLY A 43 26.53 -18.60 6.38
C GLY A 43 27.63 -18.81 7.43
N HIS A 44 27.31 -18.68 8.71
CA HIS A 44 28.26 -18.94 9.81
C HIS A 44 28.80 -20.38 9.84
N LEU A 45 28.08 -21.32 9.21
CA LEU A 45 28.45 -22.73 9.17
C LEU A 45 29.10 -23.14 7.84
N GLN A 46 29.20 -22.23 6.87
CA GLN A 46 29.68 -22.55 5.53
C GLN A 46 30.98 -21.81 5.20
N PRO A 47 31.92 -22.47 4.50
CA PRO A 47 33.09 -21.79 3.97
C PRO A 47 32.70 -20.79 2.87
N ASP A 48 33.51 -19.74 2.72
CA ASP A 48 33.30 -18.70 1.69
C ASP A 48 33.36 -19.21 0.25
N ASN A 49 33.70 -20.48 0.01
CA ASN A 49 33.75 -21.09 -1.33
C ASN A 49 32.42 -21.74 -1.77
N ALA A 50 31.32 -21.55 -1.03
CA ALA A 50 30.02 -22.11 -1.37
C ALA A 50 29.44 -21.62 -2.73
N TYR A 51 30.03 -20.58 -3.33
CA TYR A 51 29.70 -20.15 -4.70
C TYR A 51 30.26 -21.08 -5.80
N GLN A 52 31.26 -21.92 -5.49
CA GLN A 52 31.94 -22.73 -6.49
C GLN A 52 31.02 -23.80 -7.08
N SER A 53 31.14 -24.06 -8.39
CA SER A 53 30.34 -25.10 -9.06
C SER A 53 30.66 -26.51 -8.57
N THR A 54 31.83 -26.73 -7.97
CA THR A 54 32.28 -28.03 -7.43
C THR A 54 31.92 -28.24 -5.97
N PHE A 55 31.36 -27.22 -5.30
CA PHE A 55 30.98 -27.33 -3.90
C PHE A 55 29.85 -28.37 -3.72
N ASN A 56 29.98 -29.23 -2.73
CA ASN A 56 29.02 -30.30 -2.44
C ASN A 56 27.97 -29.83 -1.42
N ASP A 57 26.77 -29.51 -1.92
CA ASP A 57 25.62 -29.06 -1.13
C ASP A 57 24.62 -30.17 -0.79
N ARG A 58 24.97 -31.45 -1.00
CA ARG A 58 24.06 -32.59 -0.76
C ARG A 58 23.53 -32.69 0.67
N ASN A 59 24.32 -32.21 1.63
CA ASN A 59 23.96 -32.21 3.05
C ASN A 59 23.25 -30.91 3.48
N TRP A 60 23.02 -29.98 2.57
CA TRP A 60 22.26 -28.77 2.87
C TRP A 60 20.77 -29.09 2.95
N ARG A 61 20.11 -28.45 3.91
CA ARG A 61 18.65 -28.47 4.03
C ARG A 61 18.00 -27.84 2.80
N SER A 62 16.75 -28.15 2.59
CA SER A 62 15.94 -27.54 1.54
C SER A 62 15.16 -26.35 2.08
N ILE A 63 14.91 -25.36 1.23
CA ILE A 63 14.05 -24.19 1.50
C ILE A 63 13.24 -23.87 0.26
N GLN A 64 12.02 -23.33 0.42
CA GLN A 64 11.21 -22.84 -0.69
C GLN A 64 11.59 -21.39 -1.02
N VAL A 65 11.69 -21.11 -2.32
CA VAL A 65 11.85 -19.77 -2.91
C VAL A 65 10.70 -19.57 -3.91
N PRO A 66 9.94 -18.46 -3.88
CA PRO A 66 10.04 -17.36 -2.92
C PRO A 66 9.68 -17.76 -1.48
N GLY A 67 10.35 -17.14 -0.50
CA GLY A 67 10.04 -17.32 0.92
C GLY A 67 10.97 -16.56 1.87
N ASN A 68 10.41 -16.03 2.96
CA ASN A 68 11.19 -15.57 4.11
C ASN A 68 11.63 -16.78 4.95
N TRP A 69 12.86 -16.80 5.45
CA TRP A 69 13.42 -17.98 6.11
C TRP A 69 12.77 -18.28 7.48
N PHE A 70 12.29 -17.25 8.18
CA PHE A 70 11.67 -17.39 9.50
C PHE A 70 10.38 -18.21 9.43
N LEU A 71 9.54 -17.93 8.43
CA LEU A 71 8.29 -18.65 8.15
C LEU A 71 8.51 -20.15 7.87
N GLN A 72 9.72 -20.50 7.46
CA GLN A 72 10.14 -21.87 7.16
C GLN A 72 10.91 -22.51 8.34
N GLY A 73 10.72 -21.96 9.54
CA GLY A 73 11.30 -22.46 10.79
C GLY A 73 12.78 -22.16 10.96
N GLN A 74 13.33 -21.19 10.22
CA GLN A 74 14.73 -20.77 10.33
C GLN A 74 14.80 -19.44 11.07
N ASP A 75 14.90 -19.49 12.40
CA ASP A 75 15.11 -18.29 13.20
C ASP A 75 16.58 -17.85 13.13
N LEU A 76 16.92 -17.18 12.03
CA LEU A 76 18.27 -16.74 11.69
C LEU A 76 18.27 -15.24 11.41
N SER A 77 19.41 -14.61 11.66
CA SER A 77 19.75 -13.28 11.13
C SER A 77 21.17 -13.32 10.56
N GLY A 78 21.52 -12.33 9.75
CA GLY A 78 22.81 -12.23 9.10
C GLY A 78 22.88 -13.04 7.80
N VAL A 79 24.01 -13.73 7.61
CA VAL A 79 24.37 -14.34 6.31
C VAL A 79 23.83 -15.76 6.18
N VAL A 80 23.27 -16.08 5.02
CA VAL A 80 22.86 -17.42 4.59
C VAL A 80 23.27 -17.65 3.13
N TRP A 81 23.32 -18.92 2.74
CA TRP A 81 23.56 -19.33 1.37
C TRP A 81 22.37 -20.09 0.80
N TYR A 82 22.05 -19.79 -0.46
CA TYR A 82 21.10 -20.49 -1.29
C TYR A 82 21.82 -21.09 -2.50
N ARG A 83 21.44 -22.31 -2.90
CA ARG A 83 21.94 -22.95 -4.13
C ARG A 83 20.82 -23.64 -4.90
N ARG A 84 20.81 -23.47 -6.22
CA ARG A 84 19.83 -24.07 -7.14
C ARG A 84 20.50 -24.69 -8.35
N HIS A 85 20.23 -25.97 -8.54
CA HIS A 85 20.56 -26.70 -9.76
C HIS A 85 19.41 -26.57 -10.76
N PHE A 86 19.72 -26.27 -12.01
CA PHE A 86 18.73 -26.20 -13.09
C PHE A 86 19.36 -26.53 -14.45
N GLN A 87 18.52 -26.90 -15.41
CA GLN A 87 18.93 -27.21 -16.77
C GLN A 87 18.31 -26.24 -17.76
N ILE A 88 19.05 -25.95 -18.83
CA ILE A 88 18.59 -25.10 -19.94
C ILE A 88 18.81 -25.83 -21.25
N ASP A 89 17.79 -25.84 -22.10
CA ASP A 89 17.82 -26.52 -23.39
C ASP A 89 18.73 -25.80 -24.41
N ARG A 90 19.47 -26.59 -25.21
CA ARG A 90 20.39 -26.09 -26.24
C ARG A 90 19.73 -25.27 -27.34
N SER A 91 18.42 -25.41 -27.56
CA SER A 91 17.65 -24.56 -28.49
C SER A 91 17.65 -23.07 -28.11
N LEU A 92 17.94 -22.75 -26.84
CA LEU A 92 18.06 -21.37 -26.35
C LEU A 92 19.45 -20.76 -26.59
N LYS A 93 20.41 -21.52 -27.15
CA LYS A 93 21.75 -21.00 -27.42
C LYS A 93 21.70 -19.85 -28.44
N GLY A 94 22.35 -18.73 -28.10
CA GLY A 94 22.37 -17.51 -28.91
C GLY A 94 21.18 -16.58 -28.69
N LYS A 95 20.30 -16.89 -27.72
CA LYS A 95 19.31 -15.96 -27.18
C LYS A 95 19.95 -15.03 -26.14
N VAL A 96 19.25 -13.95 -25.82
CA VAL A 96 19.57 -13.12 -24.65
C VAL A 96 18.79 -13.68 -23.48
N ILE A 97 19.48 -14.12 -22.44
CA ILE A 97 18.88 -14.68 -21.24
C ILE A 97 19.27 -13.80 -20.05
N GLN A 98 18.27 -13.25 -19.37
CA GLN A 98 18.44 -12.47 -18.15
C GLN A 98 17.99 -13.28 -16.95
N LEU A 99 18.85 -13.44 -15.95
CA LEU A 99 18.45 -13.89 -14.61
C LEU A 99 17.85 -12.71 -13.87
N VAL A 100 16.63 -12.85 -13.37
CA VAL A 100 15.86 -11.80 -12.69
C VAL A 100 15.48 -12.29 -11.30
N PHE A 101 15.76 -11.45 -10.30
CA PHE A 101 15.25 -11.58 -8.94
C PHE A 101 14.25 -10.46 -8.72
N ASP A 102 13.04 -10.79 -8.27
CA ASP A 102 12.00 -9.79 -8.01
C ASP A 102 12.14 -9.15 -6.62
N GLY A 103 12.93 -9.75 -5.72
CA GLY A 103 13.17 -9.22 -4.37
C GLY A 103 13.98 -10.16 -3.47
N VAL A 104 14.99 -9.60 -2.79
CA VAL A 104 15.86 -10.29 -1.84
C VAL A 104 15.99 -9.44 -0.59
N ASP A 105 15.68 -9.97 0.59
CA ASP A 105 15.84 -9.25 1.86
C ASP A 105 17.11 -9.75 2.60
N TYR A 106 18.18 -8.95 2.78
CA TYR A 106 18.35 -7.54 2.38
C TYR A 106 19.40 -7.33 1.29
N THR A 107 20.61 -7.91 1.44
CA THR A 107 21.61 -7.87 0.37
C THR A 107 21.77 -9.23 -0.28
N GLY A 108 22.17 -9.23 -1.56
CA GLY A 108 22.37 -10.45 -2.34
C GLY A 108 23.63 -10.39 -3.21
N ASP A 109 24.62 -11.23 -2.92
CA ASP A 109 25.69 -11.54 -3.86
C ASP A 109 25.31 -12.77 -4.70
N VAL A 110 25.46 -12.70 -6.02
CA VAL A 110 24.97 -13.73 -6.95
C VAL A 110 26.09 -14.31 -7.81
N TRP A 111 26.11 -15.64 -7.94
CA TRP A 111 27.00 -16.37 -8.84
C TRP A 111 26.25 -17.38 -9.70
N LEU A 112 26.69 -17.53 -10.95
CA LEU A 112 26.26 -18.60 -11.84
C LEU A 112 27.46 -19.43 -12.28
N ASN A 113 27.41 -20.74 -12.03
CA ASN A 113 28.48 -21.68 -12.37
C ASN A 113 29.86 -21.26 -11.81
N GLY A 114 29.88 -20.61 -10.64
CA GLY A 114 31.10 -20.07 -10.02
C GLY A 114 31.52 -18.68 -10.50
N HIS A 115 30.89 -18.11 -11.52
CA HIS A 115 31.15 -16.76 -11.99
C HIS A 115 30.32 -15.75 -11.20
N TYR A 116 30.96 -14.74 -10.62
CA TYR A 116 30.28 -13.65 -9.93
C TYR A 116 29.53 -12.77 -10.92
N LEU A 117 28.24 -12.53 -10.64
CA LEU A 117 27.37 -11.71 -11.48
C LEU A 117 27.26 -10.29 -10.93
N GLY A 118 27.17 -10.14 -9.61
CA GLY A 118 27.09 -8.83 -8.97
C GLY A 118 26.47 -8.86 -7.58
N PHE A 119 26.32 -7.66 -7.03
CA PHE A 119 25.77 -7.35 -5.71
C PHE A 119 24.46 -6.57 -5.85
N HIS A 120 23.53 -6.80 -4.93
CA HIS A 120 22.31 -6.04 -4.76
C HIS A 120 22.12 -5.65 -3.29
N GLU A 121 21.65 -4.43 -3.06
CA GLU A 121 21.20 -3.91 -1.76
C GLU A 121 19.78 -3.33 -1.92
N GLY A 122 18.92 -3.63 -0.94
CA GLY A 122 17.51 -3.25 -0.97
C GLY A 122 16.61 -4.48 -0.95
N TYR A 123 15.46 -4.39 -0.29
CA TYR A 123 14.55 -5.55 -0.17
C TYR A 123 13.49 -5.62 -1.26
N PHE A 124 13.12 -4.51 -1.90
CA PHE A 124 11.91 -4.44 -2.74
C PHE A 124 12.21 -4.29 -4.24
N GLN A 125 13.46 -4.02 -4.60
CA GLN A 125 13.85 -3.71 -5.96
C GLN A 125 14.09 -5.00 -6.76
N PRO A 126 13.53 -5.11 -7.96
CA PRO A 126 13.93 -6.15 -8.88
C PRO A 126 15.32 -5.85 -9.46
N PHE A 127 16.18 -6.86 -9.57
CA PHE A 127 17.50 -6.73 -10.18
C PHE A 127 17.79 -7.90 -11.14
N ARG A 128 18.68 -7.67 -12.10
CA ARG A 128 18.88 -8.61 -13.22
C ARG A 128 20.31 -8.68 -13.73
N PHE A 129 20.67 -9.84 -14.28
CA PHE A 129 21.97 -10.10 -14.91
C PHE A 129 21.81 -10.79 -16.26
N VAL A 130 22.55 -10.35 -17.28
CA VAL A 130 22.62 -11.09 -18.55
C VAL A 130 23.55 -12.30 -18.37
N VAL A 131 23.03 -13.51 -18.58
CA VAL A 131 23.72 -14.78 -18.26
C VAL A 131 23.92 -15.70 -19.46
N SER A 132 23.53 -15.27 -20.66
CA SER A 132 23.54 -16.08 -21.89
C SER A 132 24.84 -16.86 -22.14
N ASP A 133 25.98 -16.21 -21.90
CA ASP A 133 27.31 -16.77 -22.20
C ASP A 133 27.90 -17.60 -21.04
N LEU A 134 27.27 -17.55 -19.86
CA LEU A 134 27.69 -18.27 -18.65
C LEU A 134 26.91 -19.58 -18.44
N LEU A 135 25.84 -19.78 -19.22
CA LEU A 135 24.99 -20.96 -19.13
C LEU A 135 25.61 -22.19 -19.81
N LYS A 136 25.48 -23.33 -19.14
CA LYS A 136 25.78 -24.67 -19.67
C LYS A 136 24.51 -25.23 -20.32
N TYR A 137 24.43 -25.14 -21.64
CA TYR A 137 23.31 -25.66 -22.42
C TYR A 137 23.31 -27.20 -22.45
N ASN A 138 22.17 -27.82 -22.16
CA ASN A 138 21.99 -29.26 -21.90
C ASN A 138 22.90 -29.79 -20.76
N GLY A 139 23.36 -28.91 -19.88
CA GLY A 139 24.17 -29.24 -18.72
C GLY A 139 23.53 -28.77 -17.43
N ASP A 140 24.12 -29.20 -16.32
CA ASP A 140 23.73 -28.75 -14.99
C ASP A 140 24.30 -27.36 -14.71
N ASN A 141 23.42 -26.40 -14.44
CA ASN A 141 23.75 -25.05 -14.04
C ASN A 141 23.52 -24.87 -12.55
N ILE A 142 24.44 -24.17 -11.89
CA ILE A 142 24.39 -23.92 -10.46
C ILE A 142 24.29 -22.42 -10.24
N LEU A 143 23.16 -21.98 -9.70
CA LEU A 143 22.98 -20.63 -9.18
C LEU A 143 23.27 -20.65 -7.67
N ALA A 144 24.20 -19.83 -7.21
CA ALA A 144 24.50 -19.64 -5.80
C ALA A 144 24.22 -18.19 -5.41
N VAL A 145 23.57 -17.98 -4.27
CA VAL A 145 23.23 -16.65 -3.76
C VAL A 145 23.60 -16.58 -2.28
N LYS A 146 24.40 -15.58 -1.90
CA LYS A 146 24.68 -15.27 -0.52
C LYS A 146 23.80 -14.10 -0.11
N VAL A 147 22.87 -14.35 0.80
CA VAL A 147 21.93 -13.34 1.29
C VAL A 147 22.36 -12.89 2.68
N ASN A 148 22.32 -11.58 2.95
CA ASN A 148 22.56 -11.04 4.29
C ASN A 148 21.39 -10.17 4.73
N SER A 149 20.74 -10.52 5.84
CA SER A 149 19.73 -9.69 6.52
C SER A 149 20.12 -9.56 7.99
N PRO A 150 21.02 -8.62 8.33
CA PRO A 150 21.54 -8.48 9.68
C PRO A 150 20.51 -7.86 10.62
N VAL A 151 20.78 -7.98 11.93
CA VAL A 151 20.18 -7.11 12.95
C VAL A 151 21.09 -5.92 13.17
N GLU A 152 20.53 -4.75 13.45
CA GLU A 152 21.27 -3.56 13.81
C GLU A 152 21.46 -3.49 15.33
N GLU A 153 22.63 -3.06 15.81
CA GLU A 153 22.93 -3.07 17.24
C GLU A 153 21.96 -2.16 18.02
N PRO A 154 21.21 -2.70 19.00
CA PRO A 154 20.38 -1.91 19.89
C PRO A 154 21.18 -0.81 20.59
N GLU A 155 20.55 0.34 20.86
CA GLU A 155 21.12 1.49 21.59
C GLU A 155 22.27 2.25 20.92
N LYS A 156 23.01 1.64 19.98
CA LYS A 156 24.09 2.33 19.23
C LYS A 156 23.69 2.76 17.84
N VAL A 157 23.16 1.82 17.05
CA VAL A 157 22.65 2.09 15.70
C VAL A 157 21.17 2.41 15.80
N TRP A 158 20.48 1.62 16.61
CA TRP A 158 19.06 1.69 16.78
C TRP A 158 18.67 2.73 17.85
N SER A 159 17.75 3.66 17.59
CA SER A 159 16.90 3.84 16.41
C SER A 159 17.20 5.06 15.57
N LEU A 160 18.26 5.81 15.90
CA LEU A 160 18.60 7.07 15.24
C LEU A 160 19.56 6.90 14.07
N HIS A 161 20.41 5.88 14.04
CA HIS A 161 21.51 5.76 13.07
C HIS A 161 21.36 4.56 12.15
N LYS A 162 20.11 4.11 11.94
CA LYS A 162 19.78 2.96 11.08
C LYS A 162 20.39 3.12 9.70
N ARG A 163 20.79 1.99 9.11
CA ARG A 163 21.37 1.85 7.77
C ARG A 163 20.58 0.89 6.88
N LEU A 164 19.76 0.01 7.44
CA LEU A 164 18.86 -0.82 6.64
C LEU A 164 17.58 -0.07 6.25
N ILE A 165 17.38 0.14 4.95
CA ILE A 165 16.18 0.78 4.39
C ILE A 165 15.05 -0.24 4.28
N LYS A 166 14.47 -0.60 5.43
CA LYS A 166 13.33 -1.53 5.51
C LYS A 166 12.14 -0.95 6.27
N GLY A 167 12.19 0.34 6.63
CA GLY A 167 11.19 1.03 7.46
C GLY A 167 10.63 0.15 8.57
N VAL A 168 9.32 -0.14 8.52
CA VAL A 168 8.65 -0.91 9.56
C VAL A 168 9.04 -2.38 9.68
N LEU A 169 9.73 -2.93 8.68
CA LEU A 169 10.25 -4.31 8.70
C LEU A 169 11.61 -4.40 9.41
N ASN A 170 12.30 -3.28 9.62
CA ASN A 170 13.50 -3.21 10.45
C ASN A 170 13.13 -2.80 11.88
N HIS A 171 12.53 -1.62 12.04
CA HIS A 171 12.15 -1.07 13.33
C HIS A 171 10.79 -0.38 13.29
N HIS A 172 9.87 -0.85 14.12
CA HIS A 172 8.58 -0.21 14.35
C HIS A 172 7.89 -0.81 15.59
N ASP A 173 6.84 -0.15 16.10
CA ASP A 173 6.05 -0.65 17.24
C ASP A 173 5.45 -2.03 16.95
N THR A 174 5.15 -2.30 15.68
CA THR A 174 4.56 -3.55 15.23
C THR A 174 5.58 -4.65 14.93
N ARG A 175 6.86 -4.51 15.29
CA ARG A 175 7.82 -5.60 15.18
C ARG A 175 7.59 -6.64 16.29
N PRO A 176 7.89 -7.94 16.05
CA PRO A 176 8.03 -8.91 17.13
C PRO A 176 8.96 -8.39 18.23
N GLY A 177 8.44 -8.28 19.45
CA GLY A 177 9.14 -7.70 20.60
C GLY A 177 8.95 -6.19 20.81
N GLY A 178 8.27 -5.49 19.89
CA GLY A 178 7.98 -4.05 19.98
C GLY A 178 9.18 -3.13 19.70
N ALA A 179 8.92 -1.85 19.48
CA ALA A 179 9.95 -0.87 19.10
C ALA A 179 10.99 -0.56 20.18
N TRP A 180 10.72 -0.90 21.44
CA TRP A 180 11.46 -0.37 22.59
C TRP A 180 12.17 -1.44 23.40
N SER A 181 12.26 -2.65 22.87
CA SER A 181 12.92 -3.79 23.49
C SER A 181 14.11 -4.23 22.66
N VAL A 182 15.19 -4.69 23.28
CA VAL A 182 16.30 -5.35 22.57
C VAL A 182 15.85 -6.56 21.73
N ARG A 183 14.63 -7.06 21.98
CA ARG A 183 13.97 -8.14 21.22
C ARG A 183 13.24 -7.64 19.97
N GLY A 184 13.15 -6.33 19.72
CA GLY A 184 12.37 -5.68 18.65
C GLY A 184 12.83 -5.97 17.21
N GLN A 185 13.82 -6.86 17.05
CA GLN A 185 14.33 -7.33 15.76
C GLN A 185 14.30 -8.87 15.66
N GLU A 186 13.72 -9.57 16.64
CA GLU A 186 13.49 -11.01 16.57
C GLU A 186 12.59 -11.38 15.38
N GLN A 187 12.62 -12.66 14.97
CA GLN A 187 11.85 -13.16 13.83
C GLN A 187 12.15 -12.36 12.55
N ASN A 188 13.43 -12.39 12.16
CA ASN A 188 13.98 -11.61 11.06
C ASN A 188 13.23 -11.84 9.73
N THR A 189 13.16 -10.81 8.89
CA THR A 189 12.40 -10.84 7.63
C THR A 189 13.21 -11.32 6.42
N GLY A 190 14.47 -11.74 6.59
CA GLY A 190 15.35 -12.05 5.48
C GLY A 190 14.92 -13.25 4.61
N GLY A 191 15.42 -13.26 3.36
CA GLY A 191 15.22 -14.34 2.40
C GLY A 191 15.07 -13.85 0.96
N ILE A 192 15.08 -14.80 0.02
CA ILE A 192 14.67 -14.53 -1.37
C ILE A 192 13.14 -14.59 -1.37
N TRP A 193 12.50 -13.47 -1.02
CA TRP A 193 11.08 -13.45 -0.65
C TRP A 193 10.14 -13.31 -1.86
N ALA A 194 10.66 -12.96 -3.04
CA ALA A 194 9.93 -12.81 -4.29
C ALA A 194 10.52 -13.72 -5.41
N PRO A 195 9.81 -13.93 -6.53
CA PRO A 195 10.19 -14.91 -7.56
C PRO A 195 11.58 -14.71 -8.17
N VAL A 196 12.13 -15.81 -8.69
CA VAL A 196 13.37 -15.82 -9.48
C VAL A 196 13.09 -16.46 -10.83
N SER A 197 13.53 -15.82 -11.93
CA SER A 197 13.25 -16.33 -13.28
C SER A 197 14.36 -16.06 -14.28
N LEU A 198 14.35 -16.81 -15.38
CA LEU A 198 15.12 -16.53 -16.58
C LEU A 198 14.21 -15.93 -17.65
N GLN A 199 14.44 -14.68 -18.01
CA GLN A 199 13.73 -13.96 -19.08
C GLN A 199 14.51 -14.09 -20.39
N ILE A 200 13.85 -14.56 -21.45
CA ILE A 200 14.49 -14.94 -22.70
C ILE A 200 14.00 -14.02 -23.82
N SER A 201 14.91 -13.31 -24.48
CA SER A 201 14.62 -12.49 -25.68
C SER A 201 15.47 -12.93 -26.88
N ASP A 202 15.00 -12.65 -28.11
CA ASP A 202 15.75 -12.93 -29.33
C ASP A 202 16.58 -11.70 -29.74
N ARG A 203 17.82 -11.65 -29.26
CA ARG A 203 18.84 -10.63 -29.53
C ARG A 203 18.64 -9.27 -28.88
N VAL A 204 17.48 -8.63 -28.95
CA VAL A 204 17.24 -7.32 -28.29
C VAL A 204 16.22 -7.48 -27.17
N ALA A 205 16.24 -6.59 -26.18
CA ALA A 205 15.34 -6.67 -25.03
C ALA A 205 14.78 -5.28 -24.65
N ILE A 206 13.47 -5.21 -24.41
CA ILE A 206 12.80 -4.09 -23.76
C ILE A 206 13.01 -4.26 -22.25
N ILE A 207 13.78 -3.36 -21.65
CA ILE A 207 14.08 -3.43 -20.21
C ILE A 207 13.20 -2.49 -19.38
N GLN A 208 12.60 -1.48 -20.01
CA GLN A 208 11.65 -0.57 -19.36
C GLN A 208 10.63 -0.05 -20.37
N GLN A 209 9.38 0.02 -19.94
CA GLN A 209 8.29 0.69 -20.65
C GLN A 209 7.49 1.51 -19.63
N GLN A 210 7.72 2.82 -19.65
CA GLN A 210 7.01 3.79 -18.82
C GLN A 210 5.88 4.43 -19.64
N VAL A 211 4.71 4.60 -19.03
CA VAL A 211 3.55 5.20 -19.66
C VAL A 211 3.07 6.39 -18.84
N THR A 212 3.15 7.58 -19.42
CA THR A 212 2.68 8.83 -18.80
C THR A 212 1.38 9.27 -19.49
N PRO A 213 0.22 9.23 -18.80
CA PRO A 213 -1.03 9.70 -19.37
C PRO A 213 -1.15 11.23 -19.29
N GLU A 214 -1.47 11.87 -20.40
CA GLU A 214 -1.88 13.27 -20.48
C GLU A 214 -3.35 13.35 -20.90
N LEU A 215 -4.08 14.33 -20.35
CA LEU A 215 -5.49 14.59 -20.64
C LEU A 215 -5.71 16.08 -20.88
N ASP A 216 -6.54 16.41 -21.88
CA ASP A 216 -6.97 17.80 -22.08
C ASP A 216 -7.87 18.29 -20.92
N PRO A 217 -8.01 19.61 -20.69
CA PRO A 217 -8.79 20.12 -19.56
C PRO A 217 -10.28 19.75 -19.58
N ARG A 218 -10.80 19.26 -20.71
CA ARG A 218 -12.20 18.83 -20.88
C ARG A 218 -12.35 17.31 -20.80
N TYR A 219 -11.26 16.57 -20.61
CA TYR A 219 -11.20 15.12 -20.61
C TYR A 219 -11.78 14.47 -21.89
N GLN A 220 -11.72 15.17 -23.02
CA GLN A 220 -12.22 14.71 -24.32
C GLN A 220 -11.14 14.02 -25.15
N ASN A 221 -9.88 14.34 -24.90
CA ASN A 221 -8.73 13.76 -25.58
C ASN A 221 -7.63 13.47 -24.56
N GLY A 222 -6.85 12.43 -24.82
CA GLY A 222 -5.65 12.11 -24.06
C GLY A 222 -4.51 11.64 -24.95
N ILE A 223 -3.32 11.58 -24.37
CA ILE A 223 -2.12 11.05 -24.99
C ILE A 223 -1.47 10.10 -23.99
N ALA A 224 -1.12 8.88 -24.42
CA ALA A 224 -0.22 8.03 -23.68
C ALA A 224 1.21 8.24 -24.21
N HIS A 225 2.05 8.89 -23.41
CA HIS A 225 3.48 9.05 -23.70
C HIS A 225 4.21 7.79 -23.27
N ILE A 226 4.84 7.10 -24.23
CA ILE A 226 5.54 5.84 -24.01
C ILE A 226 7.04 6.11 -24.07
N ASP A 227 7.73 5.95 -22.94
CA ASP A 227 9.18 5.98 -22.87
C ASP A 227 9.71 4.55 -22.76
N LEU A 228 10.48 4.13 -23.77
CA LEU A 228 11.05 2.80 -23.90
C LEU A 228 12.57 2.84 -23.69
N THR A 229 13.07 1.96 -22.83
CA THR A 229 14.49 1.62 -22.78
C THR A 229 14.69 0.25 -23.43
N ILE A 230 15.45 0.21 -24.53
CA ILE A 230 15.73 -1.00 -25.31
C ILE A 230 17.23 -1.26 -25.35
N ILE A 231 17.65 -2.48 -24.99
CA ILE A 231 19.04 -2.92 -25.12
C ILE A 231 19.23 -3.68 -26.43
N ASN A 232 20.19 -3.23 -27.23
CA ASN A 232 20.79 -4.00 -28.31
C ASN A 232 22.18 -4.48 -27.87
N PRO A 233 22.34 -5.74 -27.42
CA PRO A 233 23.61 -6.29 -26.97
C PRO A 233 24.54 -6.67 -28.13
N THR A 234 24.14 -6.49 -29.39
CA THR A 234 24.99 -6.82 -30.52
C THR A 234 25.97 -5.69 -30.85
N PRO A 235 27.17 -5.97 -31.37
CA PRO A 235 28.19 -4.96 -31.62
C PRO A 235 27.89 -4.08 -32.85
N LYS A 236 26.72 -4.26 -33.48
CA LYS A 236 26.32 -3.53 -34.69
C LYS A 236 24.93 -2.91 -34.52
N PRO A 237 24.67 -1.77 -35.17
CA PRO A 237 23.33 -1.23 -35.26
C PRO A 237 22.36 -2.24 -35.87
N GLN A 238 21.13 -2.27 -35.35
CA GLN A 238 20.05 -3.13 -35.87
C GLN A 238 18.83 -2.30 -36.26
N THR A 239 18.39 -2.43 -37.51
CA THR A 239 17.10 -1.88 -37.96
C THR A 239 15.97 -2.81 -37.52
N VAL A 240 14.99 -2.24 -36.82
CA VAL A 240 13.81 -2.93 -36.29
C VAL A 240 12.54 -2.16 -36.60
N LYS A 241 11.40 -2.85 -36.56
CA LYS A 241 10.06 -2.26 -36.51
C LYS A 241 9.53 -2.35 -35.09
N LEU A 242 9.18 -1.21 -34.52
CA LEU A 242 8.48 -1.10 -33.24
C LEU A 242 6.98 -1.02 -33.52
N GLY A 243 6.23 -2.03 -33.08
CA GLY A 243 4.76 -2.03 -33.13
C GLY A 243 4.20 -1.76 -31.74
N LEU A 244 3.39 -0.72 -31.59
CA LEU A 244 2.73 -0.36 -30.34
C LEU A 244 1.22 -0.37 -30.52
N GLN A 245 0.51 -0.99 -29.59
CA GLN A 245 -0.95 -1.04 -29.61
C GLN A 245 -1.52 -0.75 -28.23
N LEU A 246 -2.44 0.20 -28.18
CA LEU A 246 -3.24 0.49 -27.00
C LEU A 246 -4.49 -0.41 -26.99
N GLN A 247 -4.72 -1.14 -25.90
CA GLN A 247 -5.81 -2.11 -25.76
C GLN A 247 -6.59 -1.85 -24.46
N PRO A 248 -7.92 -2.04 -24.44
CA PRO A 248 -8.67 -2.14 -23.19
C PRO A 248 -8.17 -3.34 -22.35
N ALA A 249 -7.94 -3.14 -21.05
CA ALA A 249 -7.45 -4.19 -20.17
C ALA A 249 -8.55 -4.84 -19.32
N ASN A 250 -9.54 -4.06 -18.87
CA ASN A 250 -10.62 -4.51 -17.98
C ASN A 250 -12.02 -3.99 -18.38
N PHE A 251 -12.16 -3.36 -19.54
CA PHE A 251 -13.43 -2.86 -20.06
C PHE A 251 -13.64 -3.29 -21.52
N GLN A 252 -14.88 -3.18 -22.00
CA GLN A 252 -15.25 -3.57 -23.36
C GLN A 252 -15.10 -2.38 -24.31
N ASP A 253 -14.11 -2.46 -25.19
CA ASP A 253 -13.93 -1.57 -26.34
C ASP A 253 -13.02 -2.30 -27.37
N SER A 254 -12.84 -1.75 -28.57
CA SER A 254 -11.92 -2.30 -29.56
C SER A 254 -10.49 -1.84 -29.28
N PRO A 255 -9.46 -2.71 -29.50
CA PRO A 255 -8.08 -2.27 -29.57
C PRO A 255 -7.89 -1.18 -30.64
N ASP A 256 -7.03 -0.21 -30.36
CA ASP A 256 -6.65 0.79 -31.37
C ASP A 256 -5.80 0.12 -32.48
N LEU A 257 -5.71 0.75 -33.66
CA LEU A 257 -4.80 0.28 -34.70
C LEU A 257 -3.34 0.39 -34.22
N PRO A 258 -2.48 -0.60 -34.52
CA PRO A 258 -1.10 -0.56 -34.08
C PRO A 258 -0.33 0.57 -34.79
N ILE A 259 0.43 1.34 -34.03
CA ILE A 259 1.41 2.29 -34.54
C ILE A 259 2.69 1.53 -34.83
N VAL A 260 3.16 1.60 -36.08
CA VAL A 260 4.44 0.99 -36.49
C VAL A 260 5.46 2.07 -36.81
N ARG A 261 6.66 1.94 -36.25
CA ARG A 261 7.81 2.83 -36.49
C ARG A 261 9.04 2.00 -36.82
N GLU A 262 9.78 2.40 -37.84
CA GLU A 262 11.11 1.86 -38.07
C GLU A 262 12.11 2.60 -37.17
N GLN A 263 13.01 1.86 -36.52
CA GLN A 263 14.01 2.39 -35.62
C GLN A 263 15.34 1.70 -35.87
N ILE A 264 16.44 2.47 -35.78
CA ILE A 264 17.79 1.92 -35.74
C ILE A 264 18.22 1.90 -34.26
N LEU A 265 18.45 0.69 -33.73
CA LEU A 265 18.97 0.48 -32.38
C LEU A 265 20.49 0.41 -32.43
N GLN A 266 21.16 1.37 -31.80
CA GLN A 266 22.61 1.36 -31.62
C GLN A 266 23.03 0.27 -30.63
N PRO A 267 24.28 -0.25 -30.71
CA PRO A 267 24.82 -1.11 -29.66
C PRO A 267 24.67 -0.47 -28.27
N GLY A 268 24.25 -1.26 -27.29
CA GLY A 268 23.98 -0.79 -25.92
C GLY A 268 22.53 -0.35 -25.70
N SER A 269 22.35 0.62 -24.79
CA SER A 269 21.04 1.13 -24.38
C SER A 269 20.52 2.21 -25.33
N ASN A 270 19.24 2.14 -25.67
CA ASN A 270 18.53 3.08 -26.54
C ASN A 270 17.28 3.60 -25.82
N GLN A 271 17.11 4.93 -25.82
CA GLN A 271 15.94 5.62 -25.27
C GLN A 271 15.03 6.08 -26.41
N ILE A 272 13.76 5.67 -26.41
CA ILE A 272 12.81 5.95 -27.49
C ILE A 272 11.50 6.43 -26.88
N ALA A 273 11.03 7.60 -27.33
CA ALA A 273 9.76 8.19 -26.92
C ALA A 273 8.72 8.13 -28.05
N ILE A 274 7.51 7.65 -27.75
CA ILE A 274 6.41 7.51 -28.71
C ILE A 274 5.10 7.98 -28.06
N ASN A 275 4.32 8.77 -28.79
CA ASN A 275 3.01 9.24 -28.32
C ASN A 275 1.87 8.45 -29.00
N ILE A 276 0.93 7.96 -28.20
CA ILE A 276 -0.30 7.32 -28.68
C ILE A 276 -1.51 8.21 -28.31
N PRO A 277 -2.10 8.94 -29.27
CA PRO A 277 -3.29 9.74 -28.99
C PRO A 277 -4.53 8.86 -28.78
N LYS A 278 -5.42 9.25 -27.87
CA LYS A 278 -6.71 8.60 -27.62
C LYS A 278 -7.83 9.65 -27.54
N THR A 279 -8.78 9.59 -28.46
CA THR A 279 -10.00 10.39 -28.40
C THR A 279 -11.01 9.72 -27.48
N ALA A 280 -11.73 10.53 -26.70
CA ALA A 280 -12.71 10.10 -25.70
C ALA A 280 -12.19 8.96 -24.81
N PRO A 281 -11.04 9.14 -24.11
CA PRO A 281 -10.48 8.09 -23.28
C PRO A 281 -11.45 7.73 -22.14
N HIS A 282 -11.72 6.44 -21.96
CA HIS A 282 -12.22 5.92 -20.70
C HIS A 282 -11.26 6.30 -19.56
N LEU A 283 -11.77 6.93 -18.51
CA LEU A 283 -10.95 7.41 -17.40
C LEU A 283 -10.91 6.38 -16.27
N TRP A 284 -9.79 6.34 -15.55
CA TRP A 284 -9.67 5.60 -14.31
C TRP A 284 -10.27 6.43 -13.15
N TRP A 285 -11.15 5.81 -12.36
CA TRP A 285 -11.80 6.39 -11.18
C TRP A 285 -11.68 5.48 -9.96
N THR A 286 -11.85 6.05 -8.77
CA THR A 286 -12.12 5.26 -7.56
C THR A 286 -13.46 4.54 -7.66
N TRP A 287 -13.60 3.42 -6.93
CA TRP A 287 -14.79 2.55 -6.97
C TRP A 287 -16.12 3.28 -6.71
N GLU A 288 -16.10 4.39 -5.97
CA GLU A 288 -17.29 5.16 -5.63
C GLU A 288 -17.64 6.28 -6.63
N HIS A 289 -16.70 6.67 -7.50
CA HIS A 289 -16.85 7.80 -8.42
C HIS A 289 -16.92 7.40 -9.89
N GLY A 290 -16.61 6.15 -10.22
CA GLY A 290 -16.71 5.63 -11.57
C GLY A 290 -16.14 4.23 -11.68
N LYS A 291 -15.84 3.83 -12.93
CA LYS A 291 -15.15 2.58 -13.21
C LYS A 291 -13.63 2.83 -13.21
N PRO A 292 -12.83 1.94 -12.62
CA PRO A 292 -11.38 1.99 -12.73
C PRO A 292 -10.92 1.45 -14.09
N ASP A 293 -11.30 2.11 -15.19
CA ASP A 293 -10.98 1.62 -16.54
C ASP A 293 -9.46 1.68 -16.79
N LEU A 294 -8.88 0.53 -17.15
CA LEU A 294 -7.45 0.32 -17.38
C LEU A 294 -7.18 -0.02 -18.84
N TYR A 295 -6.08 0.50 -19.34
CA TYR A 295 -5.54 0.17 -20.66
C TYR A 295 -4.26 -0.64 -20.53
N ARG A 296 -3.90 -1.32 -21.62
CA ARG A 296 -2.65 -2.03 -21.79
C ARG A 296 -1.94 -1.54 -23.05
N VAL A 297 -0.70 -1.11 -22.91
CA VAL A 297 0.19 -0.82 -24.04
C VAL A 297 0.99 -2.07 -24.34
N LYS A 298 0.71 -2.71 -25.47
CA LYS A 298 1.48 -3.83 -26.00
C LYS A 298 2.54 -3.29 -26.95
N THR A 299 3.81 -3.61 -26.71
CA THR A 299 4.94 -3.23 -27.57
C THR A 299 5.61 -4.49 -28.10
N GLU A 300 5.89 -4.52 -29.40
CA GLU A 300 6.59 -5.60 -30.09
C GLU A 300 7.75 -5.04 -30.90
N ILE A 301 8.92 -5.69 -30.81
CA ILE A 301 10.08 -5.38 -31.65
C ILE A 301 10.21 -6.48 -32.70
N LEU A 302 10.19 -6.11 -33.98
CA LEU A 302 10.35 -7.05 -35.08
C LEU A 302 11.57 -6.71 -35.93
N SER A 303 12.29 -7.72 -36.43
CA SER A 303 13.28 -7.55 -37.50
C SER A 303 13.03 -8.55 -38.61
N LYS A 304 12.90 -8.06 -39.85
CA LYS A 304 12.50 -8.88 -41.02
C LYS A 304 11.26 -9.76 -40.72
N ASN A 305 10.26 -9.19 -40.06
CA ASN A 305 9.01 -9.82 -39.61
C ASN A 305 9.18 -10.94 -38.57
N LYS A 306 10.37 -11.13 -37.99
CA LYS A 306 10.59 -12.01 -36.85
C LYS A 306 10.46 -11.21 -35.55
N LEU A 307 9.64 -11.70 -34.62
CA LEU A 307 9.53 -11.13 -33.28
C LEU A 307 10.86 -11.31 -32.53
N LEU A 308 11.42 -10.20 -32.06
CA LEU A 308 12.63 -10.17 -31.25
C LEU A 308 12.31 -10.13 -29.76
N ASP A 309 11.39 -9.25 -29.38
CA ASP A 309 10.94 -9.09 -28.00
C ASP A 309 9.55 -8.44 -27.92
N ARG A 310 8.88 -8.57 -26.78
CA ARG A 310 7.61 -7.88 -26.51
C ARG A 310 7.48 -7.50 -25.04
N SER A 311 6.75 -6.42 -24.77
CA SER A 311 6.39 -6.00 -23.41
C SER A 311 4.93 -5.60 -23.36
N SER A 312 4.39 -5.58 -22.14
CA SER A 312 3.02 -5.17 -21.88
C SER A 312 2.98 -4.42 -20.57
N THR A 313 2.52 -3.17 -20.61
CA THR A 313 2.35 -2.33 -19.41
C THR A 313 0.90 -1.90 -19.29
N THR A 314 0.31 -2.11 -18.11
CA THR A 314 -1.02 -1.61 -17.77
C THR A 314 -0.91 -0.19 -17.21
N PHE A 315 -1.85 0.70 -17.54
CA PHE A 315 -1.96 2.06 -16.98
C PHE A 315 -3.43 2.54 -17.03
N GLY A 316 -3.71 3.72 -16.46
CA GLY A 316 -5.03 4.35 -16.54
C GLY A 316 -4.94 5.84 -16.87
N PHE A 317 -5.87 6.35 -17.69
CA PHE A 317 -6.00 7.78 -17.93
C PHE A 317 -6.69 8.45 -16.75
N ARG A 318 -5.96 9.24 -15.97
CA ARG A 318 -6.52 10.06 -14.89
C ARG A 318 -5.61 11.22 -14.51
N THR A 319 -6.20 12.31 -14.03
CA THR A 319 -5.46 13.39 -13.35
C THR A 319 -5.72 13.33 -11.86
N ILE A 320 -4.70 13.47 -11.01
CA ILE A 320 -4.86 13.67 -9.57
C ILE A 320 -4.03 14.87 -9.12
N ARG A 321 -4.62 15.75 -8.32
CA ARG A 321 -3.99 17.01 -7.90
C ARG A 321 -4.35 17.34 -6.46
N LEU A 322 -3.40 17.90 -5.72
CA LEU A 322 -3.65 18.59 -4.46
C LEU A 322 -3.65 20.09 -4.76
N ASN A 323 -4.75 20.78 -4.46
CA ASN A 323 -4.79 22.24 -4.55
C ASN A 323 -3.89 22.84 -3.45
N PRO A 324 -2.81 23.58 -3.78
CA PRO A 324 -1.86 24.04 -2.77
C PRO A 324 -2.43 25.11 -1.82
N GLN A 325 -3.49 25.82 -2.19
CA GLN A 325 -4.12 26.82 -1.33
C GLN A 325 -5.19 26.21 -0.42
N SER A 326 -6.12 25.45 -0.99
CA SER A 326 -7.22 24.87 -0.22
C SER A 326 -6.88 23.53 0.42
N GLN A 327 -5.74 22.92 0.04
CA GLN A 327 -5.32 21.59 0.46
C GLN A 327 -6.33 20.50 0.14
N VAL A 328 -7.14 20.69 -0.91
CA VAL A 328 -8.18 19.75 -1.35
C VAL A 328 -7.67 18.89 -2.49
N TRP A 329 -7.95 17.59 -2.41
CA TRP A 329 -7.66 16.62 -3.47
C TRP A 329 -8.70 16.66 -4.58
N GLU A 330 -8.25 16.57 -5.82
CA GLU A 330 -9.08 16.47 -7.01
C GLU A 330 -8.67 15.27 -7.87
N LEU A 331 -9.64 14.41 -8.21
CA LEU A 331 -9.51 13.32 -9.17
C LEU A 331 -10.35 13.66 -10.41
N ASN A 332 -9.71 13.72 -11.57
CA ASN A 332 -10.35 14.07 -12.85
C ASN A 332 -11.20 15.35 -12.77
N GLY A 333 -10.67 16.38 -12.11
CA GLY A 333 -11.29 17.70 -11.96
C GLY A 333 -12.43 17.76 -10.94
N ARG A 334 -12.65 16.69 -10.16
CA ARG A 334 -13.66 16.63 -9.09
C ARG A 334 -12.99 16.48 -7.75
N ARG A 335 -13.43 17.25 -6.74
CA ARG A 335 -12.97 17.07 -5.36
C ARG A 335 -13.26 15.64 -4.90
N ILE A 336 -12.32 15.10 -4.14
CA ILE A 336 -12.43 13.81 -3.47
C ILE A 336 -12.00 13.99 -2.02
N PHE A 337 -12.75 13.44 -1.08
CA PHE A 337 -12.33 13.35 0.31
C PHE A 337 -11.71 11.97 0.52
N LEU A 338 -10.45 11.92 0.95
CA LEU A 338 -9.73 10.67 1.10
C LEU A 338 -10.08 10.04 2.44
N ARG A 339 -10.78 8.90 2.39
CA ARG A 339 -11.13 8.07 3.55
C ARG A 339 -10.23 6.86 3.52
N GLY A 340 -9.19 6.91 4.32
CA GLY A 340 -8.12 5.94 4.26
C GLY A 340 -7.81 5.20 5.53
N THR A 341 -6.86 4.30 5.39
CA THR A 341 -6.27 3.53 6.48
C THR A 341 -4.79 3.31 6.20
N ASN A 342 -4.00 3.18 7.26
CA ASN A 342 -2.62 2.74 7.20
C ASN A 342 -2.58 1.21 7.08
N TYR A 343 -1.76 0.72 6.17
CA TYR A 343 -1.66 -0.68 5.83
C TYR A 343 -0.22 -1.16 5.97
N ILE A 344 -0.07 -2.23 6.74
CA ILE A 344 1.12 -3.07 6.79
C ILE A 344 0.58 -4.50 6.72
N ALA A 345 0.73 -5.18 5.58
CA ALA A 345 0.04 -6.45 5.35
C ALA A 345 0.54 -7.61 6.22
N SER A 346 1.87 -7.72 6.31
CA SER A 346 2.61 -8.71 7.09
C SER A 346 4.03 -8.19 7.35
N GLN A 347 4.65 -8.67 8.43
CA GLN A 347 6.09 -8.54 8.64
C GLN A 347 6.91 -9.36 7.63
N TRP A 348 6.32 -10.39 7.03
CA TRP A 348 6.98 -11.26 6.06
C TRP A 348 6.23 -11.25 4.72
N LEU A 349 6.72 -10.45 3.78
CA LEU A 349 6.05 -10.18 2.51
C LEU A 349 5.74 -11.43 1.67
N SER A 350 6.54 -12.51 1.79
CA SER A 350 6.27 -13.76 1.06
C SER A 350 4.98 -14.47 1.50
N GLU A 351 4.41 -14.12 2.66
CA GLU A 351 3.10 -14.64 3.08
C GLU A 351 1.94 -14.05 2.27
N MET A 352 2.16 -12.91 1.63
CA MET A 352 1.12 -12.12 0.98
C MET A 352 0.94 -12.54 -0.47
N THR A 353 -0.02 -13.43 -0.67
CA THR A 353 -0.47 -13.84 -2.02
C THR A 353 -1.50 -12.87 -2.56
N ARG A 354 -1.71 -12.88 -3.89
CA ARG A 354 -2.83 -12.16 -4.54
C ARG A 354 -4.18 -12.42 -3.85
N ALA A 355 -4.41 -13.65 -3.38
CA ALA A 355 -5.64 -14.01 -2.68
C ALA A 355 -5.78 -13.31 -1.31
N LYS A 356 -4.70 -13.22 -0.52
CA LYS A 356 -4.71 -12.49 0.76
C LYS A 356 -4.86 -10.98 0.56
N TYR A 357 -4.14 -10.40 -0.39
CA TYR A 357 -4.35 -8.99 -0.76
C TYR A 357 -5.78 -8.74 -1.21
N SER A 358 -6.35 -9.61 -2.05
CA SER A 358 -7.74 -9.49 -2.49
C SER A 358 -8.73 -9.52 -1.31
N LEU A 359 -8.47 -10.35 -0.28
CA LEU A 359 -9.28 -10.37 0.93
C LEU A 359 -9.20 -9.04 1.69
N ASP A 360 -7.98 -8.57 1.98
CA ASP A 360 -7.76 -7.32 2.72
C ASP A 360 -8.40 -6.13 1.98
N LEU A 361 -8.16 -6.00 0.67
CA LEU A 361 -8.70 -4.92 -0.16
C LEU A 361 -10.24 -4.97 -0.30
N LYS A 362 -10.84 -6.17 -0.33
CA LYS A 362 -12.31 -6.32 -0.31
C LYS A 362 -12.88 -5.86 1.03
N LEU A 363 -12.24 -6.21 2.15
CA LEU A 363 -12.64 -5.73 3.46
C LEU A 363 -12.53 -4.20 3.55
N MET A 364 -11.48 -3.60 2.96
CA MET A 364 -11.33 -2.14 2.90
C MET A 364 -12.45 -1.49 2.08
N GLN A 365 -12.72 -1.99 0.88
CA GLN A 365 -13.80 -1.47 0.03
C GLN A 365 -15.17 -1.60 0.72
N GLN A 366 -15.44 -2.73 1.39
CA GLN A 366 -16.65 -2.93 2.19
C GLN A 366 -16.75 -1.99 3.39
N ALA A 367 -15.62 -1.52 3.91
CA ALA A 367 -15.53 -0.48 4.94
C ALA A 367 -15.61 0.96 4.36
N ASN A 368 -15.94 1.11 3.07
CA ASN A 368 -16.02 2.39 2.37
C ASN A 368 -14.68 3.16 2.31
N ILE A 369 -13.54 2.45 2.41
CA ILE A 369 -12.21 3.03 2.22
C ILE A 369 -11.97 3.26 0.73
N ASN A 370 -11.44 4.43 0.38
CA ASN A 370 -11.10 4.81 -0.99
C ASN A 370 -9.60 5.09 -1.20
N SER A 371 -8.82 5.17 -0.12
CA SER A 371 -7.38 5.43 -0.15
C SER A 371 -6.62 4.58 0.88
N ILE A 372 -5.44 4.09 0.55
CA ILE A 372 -4.63 3.24 1.41
C ILE A 372 -3.25 3.86 1.53
N ARG A 373 -2.74 4.02 2.75
CA ARG A 373 -1.34 4.39 2.98
C ARG A 373 -0.52 3.14 3.24
N VAL A 374 0.37 2.79 2.32
CA VAL A 374 1.38 1.75 2.57
C VAL A 374 2.42 2.37 3.49
N HIS A 375 2.37 1.95 4.75
CA HIS A 375 2.99 2.70 5.84
C HIS A 375 4.47 2.34 5.99
N ALA A 376 5.35 3.29 5.63
CA ALA A 376 6.82 3.18 5.68
C ALA A 376 7.40 1.83 5.19
N HIS A 377 6.80 1.22 4.16
CA HIS A 377 7.36 0.09 3.42
C HIS A 377 6.76 0.01 2.01
N ILE A 378 7.17 -0.99 1.22
CA ILE A 378 6.66 -1.27 -0.12
C ILE A 378 6.06 -2.68 -0.14
N GLU A 379 4.88 -2.82 -0.76
CA GLU A 379 4.17 -4.10 -0.89
C GLU A 379 4.63 -4.87 -2.14
N ALA A 380 4.19 -6.11 -2.30
CA ALA A 380 4.41 -6.85 -3.54
C ALA A 380 3.60 -6.25 -4.71
N ALA A 381 4.07 -6.42 -5.95
CA ALA A 381 3.43 -5.87 -7.16
C ALA A 381 1.93 -6.18 -7.28
N GLU A 382 1.51 -7.37 -6.83
CA GLU A 382 0.12 -7.82 -6.83
C GLU A 382 -0.82 -6.91 -6.02
N PHE A 383 -0.34 -6.27 -4.95
CA PHE A 383 -1.13 -5.30 -4.19
C PHE A 383 -1.52 -4.11 -5.07
N TYR A 384 -0.55 -3.50 -5.75
CA TYR A 384 -0.77 -2.31 -6.57
C TYR A 384 -1.64 -2.63 -7.80
N HIS A 385 -1.45 -3.79 -8.42
CA HIS A 385 -2.32 -4.25 -9.51
C HIS A 385 -3.78 -4.39 -9.05
N LEU A 386 -4.01 -4.98 -7.87
CA LEU A 386 -5.35 -5.08 -7.33
C LEU A 386 -5.94 -3.71 -6.97
N CYS A 387 -5.15 -2.79 -6.41
CA CYS A 387 -5.59 -1.41 -6.15
C CYS A 387 -5.99 -0.68 -7.43
N ASP A 388 -5.23 -0.84 -8.52
CA ASP A 388 -5.59 -0.32 -9.85
C ASP A 388 -6.90 -0.91 -10.35
N GLU A 389 -7.06 -2.23 -10.28
CA GLU A 389 -8.27 -2.94 -10.76
C GLU A 389 -9.50 -2.60 -9.92
N MET A 390 -9.33 -2.38 -8.62
CA MET A 390 -10.42 -2.15 -7.66
C MET A 390 -10.76 -0.67 -7.48
N GLY A 391 -9.99 0.27 -8.04
CA GLY A 391 -10.23 1.70 -7.88
C GLY A 391 -9.95 2.19 -6.45
N LEU A 392 -8.83 1.77 -5.86
CA LEU A 392 -8.36 2.20 -4.54
C LEU A 392 -7.09 3.04 -4.71
N LEU A 393 -7.10 4.26 -4.19
CA LEU A 393 -5.94 5.15 -4.25
C LEU A 393 -4.85 4.67 -3.28
N VAL A 394 -3.58 4.88 -3.63
CA VAL A 394 -2.43 4.49 -2.81
C VAL A 394 -1.55 5.70 -2.51
N TRP A 395 -1.36 5.95 -1.21
CA TRP A 395 -0.30 6.78 -0.67
C TRP A 395 0.89 5.85 -0.44
N GLN A 396 2.00 6.08 -1.15
CA GLN A 396 3.19 5.25 -1.04
C GLN A 396 4.28 5.97 -0.24
N ASP A 397 4.58 5.47 0.96
CA ASP A 397 5.77 5.90 1.71
C ASP A 397 7.04 5.23 1.15
N PHE A 398 8.15 5.96 1.11
CA PHE A 398 9.47 5.36 1.02
C PHE A 398 9.82 4.71 2.39
N PRO A 399 10.57 3.59 2.46
CA PRO A 399 10.77 2.82 3.70
C PRO A 399 11.70 3.47 4.75
N LEU A 400 11.42 4.72 5.13
CA LEU A 400 12.06 5.44 6.22
C LEU A 400 11.07 5.67 7.37
N GLN A 401 11.37 5.05 8.51
CA GLN A 401 10.68 5.21 9.79
C GLN A 401 11.66 5.76 10.84
N TRP A 402 11.41 6.93 11.43
CA TRP A 402 12.29 7.54 12.46
C TRP A 402 13.74 7.73 11.99
N GLY A 403 14.75 7.76 12.87
CA GLY A 403 16.11 8.20 12.48
C GLY A 403 16.96 7.20 11.66
N TYR A 404 17.72 7.72 10.70
CA TYR A 404 18.72 7.03 9.90
C TYR A 404 20.09 7.75 9.93
N SER A 405 21.11 7.10 9.40
CA SER A 405 22.43 7.71 9.21
C SER A 405 22.39 8.92 8.27
N ASP A 406 23.06 10.02 8.64
CA ASP A 406 23.29 11.18 7.76
C ASP A 406 24.55 11.05 6.88
N ALA A 407 25.18 9.87 6.83
CA ALA A 407 26.38 9.63 6.04
C ALA A 407 26.10 9.78 4.53
N SER A 408 27.02 10.38 3.78
CA SER A 408 26.83 10.68 2.36
C SER A 408 26.58 9.44 1.49
N GLU A 409 27.19 8.31 1.86
CA GLU A 409 26.99 7.03 1.19
C GLU A 409 25.57 6.50 1.42
N PHE A 410 25.02 6.69 2.64
CA PHE A 410 23.64 6.31 2.93
C PHE A 410 22.64 7.21 2.21
N VAL A 411 22.87 8.52 2.15
CA VAL A 411 22.02 9.45 1.40
C VAL A 411 21.99 9.10 -0.09
N THR A 412 23.14 8.74 -0.65
CA THR A 412 23.26 8.30 -2.05
C THR A 412 22.46 7.02 -2.29
N GLU A 413 22.65 6.01 -1.45
CA GLU A 413 21.93 4.74 -1.54
C GLU A 413 20.42 4.93 -1.37
N ALA A 414 19.98 5.66 -0.35
CA ALA A 414 18.57 5.94 -0.12
C ALA A 414 17.93 6.71 -1.28
N THR A 415 18.65 7.65 -1.88
CA THR A 415 18.18 8.37 -3.08
C THR A 415 18.05 7.43 -4.28
N GLN A 416 19.00 6.51 -4.48
CA GLN A 416 18.92 5.51 -5.55
C GLN A 416 17.70 4.59 -5.34
N GLN A 417 17.55 4.02 -4.14
CA GLN A 417 16.41 3.14 -3.82
C GLN A 417 15.06 3.85 -3.94
N ALA A 418 14.97 5.13 -3.59
CA ALA A 418 13.75 5.92 -3.77
C ALA A 418 13.40 6.12 -5.26
N ASN A 419 14.39 6.33 -6.12
CA ASN A 419 14.17 6.39 -7.58
C ASN A 419 13.75 5.03 -8.15
N ASP A 420 14.28 3.94 -7.61
CA ASP A 420 13.89 2.58 -8.00
C ASP A 420 12.44 2.29 -7.61
N MET A 421 12.00 2.73 -6.41
CA MET A 421 10.60 2.65 -5.98
C MET A 421 9.68 3.35 -6.99
N VAL A 422 9.97 4.61 -7.34
CA VAL A 422 9.16 5.36 -8.31
C VAL A 422 9.19 4.69 -9.68
N THR A 423 10.33 4.18 -10.12
CA THR A 423 10.46 3.50 -11.42
C THR A 423 9.63 2.22 -11.47
N MET A 424 9.70 1.40 -10.43
CA MET A 424 8.94 0.16 -10.32
C MET A 424 7.44 0.42 -10.32
N LEU A 425 7.02 1.46 -9.61
CA LEU A 425 5.61 1.71 -9.33
C LEU A 425 4.96 2.78 -10.24
N TYR A 426 5.72 3.37 -11.17
CA TYR A 426 5.32 4.53 -11.98
C TYR A 426 3.98 4.35 -12.70
N ASN A 427 3.77 3.16 -13.26
CA ASN A 427 2.65 2.90 -14.17
C ASN A 427 1.31 2.65 -13.44
N HIS A 428 1.30 2.54 -12.11
CA HIS A 428 0.09 2.30 -11.33
C HIS A 428 -0.76 3.59 -11.22
N PRO A 429 -1.97 3.66 -11.84
CA PRO A 429 -2.86 4.79 -11.67
C PRO A 429 -3.36 4.96 -10.22
N SER A 430 -3.39 3.89 -9.42
CA SER A 430 -3.79 3.96 -8.00
C SER A 430 -2.91 4.90 -7.18
N ILE A 431 -1.60 4.96 -7.43
CA ILE A 431 -0.68 5.78 -6.63
C ILE A 431 -0.96 7.26 -6.86
N PHE A 432 -1.30 8.01 -5.82
CA PHE A 432 -1.61 9.44 -5.93
C PHE A 432 -0.57 10.36 -5.30
N THR A 433 0.21 9.84 -4.36
CA THR A 433 1.27 10.59 -3.69
C THR A 433 2.43 9.66 -3.34
N TRP A 434 3.64 10.21 -3.44
CA TRP A 434 4.83 9.63 -2.81
C TRP A 434 5.14 10.40 -1.55
N SER A 435 5.58 9.72 -0.50
CA SER A 435 5.92 10.31 0.80
C SER A 435 7.30 9.82 1.22
N ILE A 436 8.17 10.71 1.69
CA ILE A 436 9.59 10.35 1.87
C ILE A 436 9.85 9.66 3.21
N HIS A 437 9.26 10.16 4.29
CA HIS A 437 9.67 9.77 5.64
C HIS A 437 8.51 9.82 6.62
N ASN A 438 8.35 8.78 7.43
CA ASN A 438 7.43 8.80 8.57
C ASN A 438 8.15 9.25 9.86
N GLU A 439 7.65 10.32 10.50
CA GLU A 439 8.13 10.87 11.78
C GLU A 439 9.66 11.03 11.87
N PRO A 440 10.31 11.75 10.94
CA PRO A 440 11.76 11.93 10.95
C PRO A 440 12.23 12.67 12.21
N PRO A 441 13.48 12.50 12.66
CA PRO A 441 14.00 13.15 13.87
C PRO A 441 13.89 14.69 13.87
N TRP A 442 13.97 15.34 12.70
CA TRP A 442 13.83 16.80 12.63
C TRP A 442 12.41 17.31 12.94
N ASP A 443 11.40 16.43 12.89
CA ASP A 443 10.01 16.72 13.26
C ASP A 443 9.61 16.09 14.60
N ALA A 444 10.04 14.85 14.85
CA ALA A 444 9.62 14.04 15.99
C ALA A 444 10.28 14.46 17.31
N THR A 445 9.88 15.61 17.85
CA THR A 445 10.53 16.23 19.02
C THR A 445 10.49 15.41 20.31
N TRP A 446 9.59 14.43 20.43
CA TRP A 446 9.56 13.50 21.56
C TRP A 446 10.85 12.66 21.67
N MET A 447 11.59 12.49 20.58
CA MET A 447 12.85 11.74 20.55
C MET A 447 13.92 12.36 21.47
N LYS A 448 13.87 13.68 21.71
CA LYS A 448 14.80 14.38 22.62
C LYS A 448 14.74 13.83 24.06
N ASP A 449 13.57 13.34 24.47
CA ASP A 449 13.33 12.87 25.84
C ASP A 449 13.80 11.41 26.00
N LYS A 450 14.11 10.74 24.88
CA LYS A 450 14.50 9.33 24.82
C LYS A 450 15.97 9.11 24.46
N TYR A 451 16.53 9.93 23.58
CA TYR A 451 17.87 9.71 23.02
C TYR A 451 18.81 10.86 23.40
N ARG A 452 19.97 10.51 23.98
CA ARG A 452 20.96 11.49 24.44
C ARG A 452 21.65 12.23 23.30
N ASP A 453 21.76 11.60 22.14
CA ASP A 453 22.41 12.08 20.92
C ASP A 453 21.41 12.58 19.87
N TYR A 454 20.15 12.80 20.26
CA TYR A 454 19.14 13.42 19.41
C TYR A 454 19.62 14.76 18.84
N ASN A 455 19.41 14.94 17.53
CA ASN A 455 19.68 16.18 16.83
C ASN A 455 18.43 16.61 16.05
N PRO A 456 17.83 17.80 16.33
CA PRO A 456 16.63 18.29 15.65
C PRO A 456 16.83 18.63 14.17
N LYS A 457 18.04 18.46 13.61
CA LYS A 457 18.33 18.61 12.18
C LYS A 457 18.61 17.28 11.47
N GLN A 458 18.69 16.18 12.22
CA GLN A 458 19.02 14.87 11.67
C GLN A 458 18.02 14.47 10.57
N ASN A 459 18.55 13.91 9.49
CA ASN A 459 17.83 13.48 8.27
C ASN A 459 17.12 14.56 7.46
N ARG A 460 17.16 15.84 7.86
CA ARG A 460 16.54 16.91 7.07
C ARG A 460 17.13 16.99 5.65
N ALA A 461 18.45 16.91 5.54
CA ALA A 461 19.14 16.94 4.25
C ALA A 461 18.92 15.67 3.43
N LEU A 462 18.81 14.50 4.09
CA LEU A 462 18.43 13.23 3.46
C LEU A 462 17.06 13.38 2.79
N ASP A 463 16.05 13.83 3.53
CA ASP A 463 14.67 13.94 3.06
C ASP A 463 14.56 14.96 1.93
N GLU A 464 15.20 16.12 2.04
CA GLU A 464 15.23 17.14 0.99
C GLU A 464 15.94 16.65 -0.28
N THR A 465 17.00 15.85 -0.15
CA THR A 465 17.71 15.27 -1.30
C THR A 465 16.82 14.28 -2.05
N ILE A 466 16.18 13.36 -1.33
CA ILE A 466 15.24 12.40 -1.91
C ILE A 466 14.07 13.14 -2.56
N TYR A 467 13.45 14.09 -1.84
CA TYR A 467 12.32 14.89 -2.34
C TYR A 467 12.65 15.57 -3.68
N ASN A 468 13.80 16.24 -3.75
CA ASN A 468 14.22 16.93 -4.98
C ASN A 468 14.49 15.94 -6.13
N SER A 469 15.07 14.78 -5.83
CA SER A 469 15.29 13.73 -6.81
C SER A 469 13.96 13.20 -7.37
N LEU A 470 13.01 12.83 -6.50
CA LEU A 470 11.71 12.29 -6.92
C LEU A 470 10.88 13.32 -7.70
N ARG A 471 10.99 14.61 -7.36
CA ARG A 471 10.29 15.68 -8.08
C ARG A 471 10.69 15.75 -9.56
N SER A 472 11.94 15.43 -9.86
CA SER A 472 12.42 15.34 -11.24
C SER A 472 12.02 14.04 -11.93
N ARG A 473 11.78 12.97 -11.16
CA ARG A 473 11.48 11.62 -11.65
C ARG A 473 10.01 11.41 -12.00
N ASP A 474 9.09 11.96 -11.20
CA ASP A 474 7.65 11.90 -11.42
C ASP A 474 6.97 13.23 -11.05
N SER A 475 6.67 14.04 -12.06
CA SER A 475 5.94 15.30 -11.91
C SER A 475 4.42 15.14 -11.99
N THR A 476 3.90 13.93 -12.18
CA THR A 476 2.46 13.67 -12.38
C THR A 476 1.69 13.44 -11.09
N ARG A 477 2.41 13.31 -9.97
CA ARG A 477 1.88 13.00 -8.65
C ARG A 477 2.37 14.01 -7.63
N HIS A 478 1.62 14.11 -6.53
CA HIS A 478 2.03 14.91 -5.39
C HIS A 478 3.22 14.26 -4.66
N LEU A 479 4.09 15.08 -4.07
CA LEU A 479 5.18 14.65 -3.20
C LEU A 479 4.98 15.22 -1.80
N HIS A 480 4.92 14.33 -0.83
CA HIS A 480 4.84 14.65 0.58
C HIS A 480 6.23 14.53 1.20
N LEU A 481 6.74 15.62 1.81
CA LEU A 481 8.11 15.62 2.34
C LEU A 481 8.25 14.66 3.52
N ALA A 482 7.30 14.64 4.45
CA ALA A 482 7.29 13.70 5.57
C ALA A 482 5.90 13.64 6.17
N SER A 483 5.45 12.46 6.60
CA SER A 483 4.29 12.30 7.48
C SER A 483 4.70 12.75 8.89
N THR A 484 4.29 13.96 9.27
CA THR A 484 4.75 14.60 10.51
C THR A 484 3.91 14.19 11.71
N THR A 485 4.49 14.31 12.91
CA THR A 485 3.82 14.04 14.19
C THR A 485 2.60 14.93 14.43
N GLN A 486 2.51 16.10 13.77
CA GLN A 486 1.32 16.96 13.82
C GLN A 486 0.13 16.37 13.06
N GLU A 487 0.39 15.61 11.99
CA GLU A 487 -0.63 14.88 11.23
C GLU A 487 -1.08 13.60 11.93
N HIS A 488 -0.46 13.25 13.07
CA HIS A 488 -0.70 12.02 13.84
C HIS A 488 -1.38 12.32 15.20
N PRO A 489 -2.61 12.86 15.23
CA PRO A 489 -3.33 13.08 16.47
C PRO A 489 -3.66 11.75 17.13
N TRP A 490 -2.93 11.40 18.18
CA TRP A 490 -3.13 10.19 18.99
C TRP A 490 -3.97 10.44 20.25
N HIS A 491 -5.05 11.21 20.09
CA HIS A 491 -5.91 11.61 21.20
C HIS A 491 -6.62 10.40 21.83
N GLY A 492 -6.54 10.28 23.16
CA GLY A 492 -7.04 9.13 23.90
C GLY A 492 -6.14 7.89 23.86
N TRP A 493 -4.97 7.94 23.23
CA TRP A 493 -4.00 6.85 23.29
C TRP A 493 -2.66 7.31 23.84
N TYR A 494 -1.93 8.15 23.10
CA TYR A 494 -0.65 8.72 23.52
C TYR A 494 -0.77 10.12 24.13
N SER A 495 -1.88 10.82 23.89
CA SER A 495 -2.10 12.16 24.42
C SER A 495 -3.58 12.43 24.70
N GLY A 496 -3.88 13.40 25.57
CA GLY A 496 -5.23 13.92 25.75
C GLY A 496 -6.30 12.86 26.06
N LYS A 497 -7.54 13.15 25.64
CA LYS A 497 -8.69 12.24 25.72
C LYS A 497 -9.27 12.04 24.32
N TRP A 498 -9.93 10.91 24.05
CA TRP A 498 -10.52 10.67 22.73
C TRP A 498 -11.56 11.72 22.30
N GLN A 499 -12.21 12.40 23.24
CA GLN A 499 -13.12 13.52 22.94
C GLN A 499 -12.40 14.73 22.30
N ASP A 500 -11.07 14.82 22.44
CA ASP A 500 -10.30 15.92 21.85
C ASP A 500 -10.33 15.91 20.32
N TYR A 501 -10.61 14.77 19.67
CA TYR A 501 -10.90 14.74 18.22
C TYR A 501 -12.10 15.60 17.81
N GLY A 502 -12.98 15.96 18.75
CA GLY A 502 -14.12 16.85 18.52
C GLY A 502 -13.72 18.32 18.30
N LYS A 503 -12.48 18.68 18.61
CA LYS A 503 -11.95 20.03 18.42
C LYS A 503 -11.62 20.28 16.95
N ALA A 504 -11.70 21.54 16.54
CA ALA A 504 -11.25 21.95 15.21
C ALA A 504 -9.74 21.74 15.08
N THR A 505 -9.32 21.03 14.03
CA THR A 505 -7.91 20.88 13.68
C THR A 505 -7.45 21.98 12.73
N LYS A 506 -6.14 22.23 12.69
CA LYS A 506 -5.51 23.08 11.67
C LYS A 506 -4.90 22.26 10.53
N GLU A 507 -4.76 20.95 10.73
CA GLU A 507 -4.12 20.06 9.78
C GLU A 507 -5.11 19.61 8.70
N PRO A 508 -4.80 19.82 7.40
CA PRO A 508 -5.64 19.34 6.31
C PRO A 508 -5.49 17.83 6.09
N LEU A 509 -4.33 17.26 6.43
CA LEU A 509 -4.05 15.83 6.31
C LEU A 509 -3.96 15.26 7.72
N ILE A 510 -4.82 14.28 8.01
CA ILE A 510 -4.73 13.47 9.23
C ILE A 510 -4.26 12.09 8.79
N THR A 511 -2.99 11.79 8.96
CA THR A 511 -2.37 10.59 8.39
C THR A 511 -2.35 9.42 9.37
N GLU A 512 -2.58 9.65 10.66
CA GLU A 512 -2.71 8.59 11.67
C GLU A 512 -3.66 8.98 12.80
N PHE A 513 -4.57 8.08 13.17
CA PHE A 513 -5.35 8.16 14.39
C PHE A 513 -5.88 6.77 14.77
N GLY A 514 -6.01 6.48 16.07
CA GLY A 514 -6.53 5.20 16.53
C GLY A 514 -6.21 4.88 17.98
N ALA A 515 -6.48 3.63 18.37
CA ALA A 515 -6.10 3.04 19.65
C ALA A 515 -5.93 1.52 19.50
N GLN A 516 -5.18 0.89 20.40
CA GLN A 516 -5.08 -0.57 20.41
C GLN A 516 -6.38 -1.22 20.87
N ALA A 517 -6.60 -2.46 20.44
CA ALA A 517 -7.58 -3.36 21.03
C ALA A 517 -7.12 -4.80 20.93
N LEU A 518 -7.57 -5.63 21.88
CA LEU A 518 -7.31 -7.06 21.84
C LEU A 518 -7.98 -7.72 20.62
N PRO A 519 -7.36 -8.76 20.04
CA PRO A 519 -8.02 -9.57 19.03
C PRO A 519 -9.18 -10.37 19.63
N ASN A 520 -9.99 -10.97 18.77
CA ASN A 520 -11.08 -11.85 19.22
C ASN A 520 -10.52 -13.03 20.02
N ARG A 521 -11.35 -13.60 20.91
CA ARG A 521 -10.97 -14.73 21.78
C ARG A 521 -10.24 -15.86 21.03
N SER A 522 -10.78 -16.29 19.89
CA SER A 522 -10.20 -17.37 19.08
C SER A 522 -8.83 -17.05 18.48
N SER A 523 -8.51 -15.78 18.31
CA SER A 523 -7.21 -15.30 17.82
C SER A 523 -6.24 -15.10 18.97
N LEU A 524 -6.71 -14.61 20.12
CA LEU A 524 -5.90 -14.48 21.34
C LEU A 524 -5.37 -15.84 21.81
N GLU A 525 -6.18 -16.91 21.70
CA GLU A 525 -5.80 -18.30 22.02
C GLU A 525 -4.73 -18.90 21.09
N LYS A 526 -4.48 -18.28 19.93
CA LYS A 526 -3.37 -18.65 19.05
C LYS A 526 -2.07 -17.94 19.42
N ILE A 527 -2.16 -16.85 20.19
CA ILE A 527 -1.00 -16.07 20.66
C ILE A 527 -0.52 -16.61 22.00
N PHE A 528 -1.45 -16.92 22.91
CA PHE A 528 -1.16 -17.28 24.30
C PHE A 528 -1.70 -18.66 24.66
N THR A 529 -0.97 -19.37 25.52
CA THR A 529 -1.49 -20.61 26.14
C THR A 529 -2.61 -20.29 27.14
N ALA A 530 -3.39 -21.31 27.52
CA ALA A 530 -4.49 -21.14 28.47
C ALA A 530 -4.07 -20.46 29.81
N ALA A 531 -2.85 -20.70 30.28
CA ALA A 531 -2.33 -20.09 31.51
C ALA A 531 -1.89 -18.61 31.34
N GLU A 532 -1.69 -18.16 30.10
CA GLU A 532 -1.16 -16.83 29.74
C GLU A 532 -2.24 -15.87 29.20
N LEU A 533 -3.46 -16.38 28.96
CA LEU A 533 -4.58 -15.63 28.37
C LEU A 533 -5.06 -14.43 29.19
N PHE A 534 -4.66 -14.31 30.45
CA PHE A 534 -5.02 -13.18 31.29
C PHE A 534 -3.76 -12.61 31.97
N PRO A 535 -3.40 -11.33 31.75
CA PRO A 535 -2.12 -10.76 32.16
C PRO A 535 -2.13 -10.26 33.62
N ASP A 536 -2.51 -11.14 34.55
CA ASP A 536 -2.70 -10.84 35.99
C ASP A 536 -1.41 -10.91 36.84
N THR A 537 -0.29 -11.31 36.25
CA THR A 537 1.02 -11.30 36.91
C THR A 537 2.06 -10.58 36.04
N PRO A 538 3.14 -10.03 36.64
CA PRO A 538 4.20 -9.37 35.88
C PRO A 538 4.80 -10.27 34.77
N ALA A 539 5.02 -11.55 35.05
CA ALA A 539 5.59 -12.49 34.07
C ALA A 539 4.68 -12.72 32.85
N LYS A 540 3.35 -12.78 33.06
CA LYS A 540 2.39 -12.87 31.95
C LYS A 540 2.31 -11.54 31.19
N LEU A 541 2.33 -10.42 31.91
CA LEU A 541 2.31 -9.09 31.29
C LEU A 541 3.53 -8.85 30.38
N GLU A 542 4.72 -9.35 30.74
CA GLU A 542 5.90 -9.25 29.87
C GLU A 542 5.73 -10.04 28.55
N LYS A 543 5.02 -11.18 28.57
CA LYS A 543 4.67 -11.90 27.33
C LYS A 543 3.70 -11.09 26.47
N TRP A 544 2.74 -10.41 27.10
CA TRP A 544 1.82 -9.53 26.39
C TRP A 544 2.54 -8.32 25.77
N LYS A 545 3.48 -7.71 26.48
CA LYS A 545 4.32 -6.62 25.96
C LYS A 545 5.18 -7.06 24.78
N TYR A 546 5.65 -8.30 24.74
CA TYR A 546 6.33 -8.84 23.55
C TYR A 546 5.45 -8.76 22.31
N HIS A 547 4.15 -9.05 22.46
CA HIS A 547 3.11 -8.89 21.44
C HIS A 547 2.58 -7.44 21.33
N ASN A 548 3.38 -6.47 21.75
CA ASN A 548 3.13 -5.03 21.73
C ASN A 548 1.91 -4.54 22.54
N PHE A 549 1.44 -5.30 23.53
CA PHE A 549 0.44 -4.76 24.46
C PHE A 549 1.02 -3.58 25.26
N GLN A 550 0.33 -2.45 25.24
CA GLN A 550 0.74 -1.20 25.85
C GLN A 550 -0.03 -0.94 27.17
N PRO A 551 0.47 -1.40 28.34
CA PRO A 551 -0.27 -1.31 29.60
C PRO A 551 -0.40 0.13 30.13
N HIS A 552 0.59 1.00 29.90
CA HIS A 552 0.53 2.38 30.35
C HIS A 552 -0.61 3.11 29.62
N GLU A 553 -0.64 3.01 28.31
CA GLU A 553 -1.64 3.62 27.44
C GLU A 553 -3.03 3.06 27.78
N THR A 554 -3.16 1.74 27.88
CA THR A 554 -4.43 1.06 28.18
C THR A 554 -5.01 1.51 29.54
N PHE A 555 -4.23 1.43 30.62
CA PHE A 555 -4.76 1.61 31.98
C PHE A 555 -4.65 3.05 32.48
N ASN A 556 -3.61 3.79 32.09
CA ASN A 556 -3.34 5.12 32.63
C ASN A 556 -3.86 6.25 31.73
N LEU A 557 -3.83 6.09 30.41
CA LEU A 557 -4.27 7.13 29.48
C LEU A 557 -5.72 6.88 29.03
N ALA A 558 -5.97 5.75 28.38
CA ALA A 558 -7.28 5.35 27.88
C ALA A 558 -8.27 4.97 29.01
N LYS A 559 -7.76 4.59 30.19
CA LYS A 559 -8.54 4.16 31.36
C LYS A 559 -9.45 2.95 31.07
N VAL A 560 -9.03 2.06 30.19
CA VAL A 560 -9.78 0.83 29.88
C VAL A 560 -9.67 -0.14 31.06
N PRO A 561 -10.78 -0.56 31.69
CA PRO A 561 -10.72 -1.51 32.79
C PRO A 561 -10.36 -2.91 32.27
N MET A 562 -9.48 -3.60 33.00
CA MET A 562 -9.14 -4.99 32.70
C MET A 562 -10.34 -5.95 32.88
N GLY A 563 -11.26 -5.65 33.79
CA GLY A 563 -12.33 -6.57 34.16
C GLY A 563 -11.84 -7.74 35.01
N LYS A 564 -12.71 -8.74 35.21
CA LYS A 564 -12.44 -9.96 35.98
C LYS A 564 -12.09 -11.16 35.11
N THR A 565 -12.46 -11.12 33.83
CA THR A 565 -12.18 -12.19 32.86
C THR A 565 -11.55 -11.61 31.61
N VAL A 566 -10.93 -12.48 30.81
CA VAL A 566 -10.36 -12.08 29.52
C VAL A 566 -11.45 -11.68 28.52
N GLU A 567 -12.66 -12.25 28.60
CA GLU A 567 -13.81 -11.83 27.79
C GLU A 567 -14.20 -10.38 28.10
N GLU A 568 -14.33 -10.03 29.38
CA GLU A 568 -14.57 -8.65 29.79
C GLU A 568 -13.45 -7.73 29.30
N PHE A 569 -12.18 -8.18 29.34
CA PHE A 569 -11.07 -7.36 28.87
C PHE A 569 -11.09 -7.13 27.36
N ILE A 570 -11.37 -8.18 26.58
CA ILE A 570 -11.54 -8.10 25.12
C ILE A 570 -12.66 -7.11 24.82
N ASP A 571 -13.83 -7.27 25.44
CA ASP A 571 -14.99 -6.39 25.21
C ASP A 571 -14.65 -4.93 25.54
N ASN A 572 -14.02 -4.66 26.69
CA ASN A 572 -13.67 -3.31 27.11
C ASN A 572 -12.68 -2.63 26.15
N THR A 573 -11.64 -3.35 25.71
CA THR A 573 -10.64 -2.81 24.78
C THR A 573 -11.21 -2.59 23.38
N GLN A 574 -12.01 -3.53 22.87
CA GLN A 574 -12.63 -3.42 21.56
C GLN A 574 -13.71 -2.33 21.50
N GLN A 575 -14.50 -2.16 22.56
CA GLN A 575 -15.47 -1.06 22.66
C GLN A 575 -14.78 0.30 22.71
N TYR A 576 -13.66 0.41 23.43
CA TYR A 576 -12.87 1.64 23.46
C TYR A 576 -12.34 2.02 22.07
N GLN A 577 -11.68 1.08 21.37
CA GLN A 577 -11.19 1.30 20.02
C GLN A 577 -12.33 1.66 19.07
N ALA A 578 -13.47 0.97 19.15
CA ALA A 578 -14.63 1.22 18.31
C ALA A 578 -15.20 2.62 18.49
N GLN A 579 -15.39 3.05 19.75
CA GLN A 579 -15.90 4.39 20.07
C GLN A 579 -14.96 5.49 19.58
N LEU A 580 -13.66 5.35 19.88
CA LEU A 580 -12.66 6.34 19.49
C LEU A 580 -12.56 6.44 17.97
N THR A 581 -12.47 5.31 17.27
CA THR A 581 -12.35 5.26 15.80
C THR A 581 -13.55 5.91 15.12
N GLN A 582 -14.77 5.59 15.58
CA GLN A 582 -15.99 6.21 15.05
C GLN A 582 -15.96 7.72 15.24
N PHE A 583 -15.72 8.15 16.48
CA PHE A 583 -15.81 9.56 16.85
C PHE A 583 -14.79 10.42 16.11
N ALA A 584 -13.54 9.95 16.02
CA ALA A 584 -12.48 10.63 15.28
C ALA A 584 -12.83 10.77 13.80
N ALA A 585 -13.19 9.67 13.14
CA ALA A 585 -13.54 9.65 11.73
C ALA A 585 -14.72 10.58 11.42
N GLU A 586 -15.81 10.49 12.19
CA GLU A 586 -16.97 11.36 11.98
C GLU A 586 -16.66 12.84 12.24
N SER A 587 -15.86 13.14 13.27
CA SER A 587 -15.45 14.51 13.57
C SER A 587 -14.68 15.16 12.43
N TYR A 588 -13.67 14.47 11.92
CA TYR A 588 -12.87 14.99 10.82
C TYR A 588 -13.66 15.07 9.51
N ARG A 589 -14.57 14.14 9.25
CA ARG A 589 -15.46 14.23 8.07
C ARG A 589 -16.42 15.43 8.15
N ARG A 590 -16.88 15.83 9.34
CA ARG A 590 -17.67 17.07 9.48
C ARG A 590 -16.83 18.31 9.14
N GLN A 591 -15.53 18.28 9.43
CA GLN A 591 -14.54 19.32 9.12
C GLN A 591 -14.02 19.26 7.67
N ARG A 592 -14.64 18.46 6.79
CA ARG A 592 -14.18 18.27 5.42
C ARG A 592 -14.03 19.59 4.67
N TYR A 593 -12.89 19.72 3.98
CA TYR A 593 -12.41 20.89 3.24
C TYR A 593 -12.25 22.15 4.09
N GLN A 594 -12.33 22.04 5.43
CA GLN A 594 -12.22 23.14 6.40
C GLN A 594 -11.59 22.68 7.73
N PRO A 595 -10.27 22.37 7.78
CA PRO A 595 -9.35 22.26 6.65
C PRO A 595 -9.21 20.83 6.10
N VAL A 596 -9.82 19.83 6.75
CA VAL A 596 -9.48 18.41 6.54
C VAL A 596 -9.85 17.92 5.14
N SER A 597 -8.91 17.37 4.39
CA SER A 597 -9.14 16.81 3.06
C SER A 597 -8.87 15.31 2.97
N ALA A 598 -8.15 14.76 3.94
CA ALA A 598 -7.81 13.35 4.03
C ALA A 598 -7.71 12.89 5.47
N ILE A 599 -8.18 11.67 5.74
CA ILE A 599 -8.05 11.00 7.04
C ILE A 599 -7.59 9.55 6.83
N PHE A 600 -6.65 9.09 7.66
CA PHE A 600 -6.13 7.72 7.60
C PHE A 600 -6.14 7.09 8.99
N GLN A 601 -7.04 6.14 9.20
CA GLN A 601 -7.09 5.35 10.43
C GLN A 601 -5.81 4.50 10.56
N PHE A 602 -5.21 4.46 11.75
CA PHE A 602 -4.07 3.60 12.05
C PHE A 602 -4.52 2.47 12.98
N MET A 603 -4.43 1.19 12.60
CA MET A 603 -4.14 0.65 11.25
C MET A 603 -5.17 -0.41 10.85
N PHE A 604 -5.18 -0.82 9.58
CA PHE A 604 -6.22 -1.71 9.08
C PHE A 604 -6.12 -3.13 9.67
N VAL A 605 -4.97 -3.77 9.54
CA VAL A 605 -4.74 -5.19 9.86
C VAL A 605 -3.53 -5.36 10.77
N GLU A 606 -3.56 -6.34 11.67
CA GLU A 606 -2.35 -6.76 12.38
C GLU A 606 -1.39 -7.46 11.43
N ASN A 607 -0.11 -7.12 11.46
CA ASN A 607 0.92 -7.61 10.54
C ASN A 607 1.75 -8.79 11.11
N TRP A 608 1.48 -9.20 12.34
CA TRP A 608 1.94 -10.45 12.95
C TRP A 608 0.97 -10.83 14.09
N PRO A 609 1.10 -12.00 14.75
CA PRO A 609 0.27 -12.33 15.92
C PRO A 609 0.51 -11.34 17.08
N SER A 610 -0.25 -10.25 17.13
CA SER A 610 0.04 -9.10 18.01
C SER A 610 -1.21 -8.38 18.52
N ILE A 611 -0.97 -7.45 19.45
CA ILE A 611 -1.94 -6.51 19.99
C ILE A 611 -1.48 -5.10 19.59
N ASN A 612 -1.80 -4.66 18.37
CA ASN A 612 -1.56 -3.30 17.91
C ASN A 612 -2.90 -2.56 17.72
N TRP A 613 -2.90 -1.57 16.82
CA TRP A 613 -4.05 -0.74 16.45
C TRP A 613 -4.92 -1.32 15.34
N GLY A 614 -4.68 -2.58 14.93
CA GLY A 614 -5.44 -3.22 13.87
C GLY A 614 -6.93 -3.24 14.20
N ILE A 615 -7.79 -2.83 13.28
CA ILE A 615 -9.25 -3.05 13.38
C ILE A 615 -9.66 -4.42 12.80
N VAL A 616 -8.73 -5.08 12.12
CA VAL A 616 -8.77 -6.46 11.66
C VAL A 616 -7.56 -7.18 12.27
N ASP A 617 -7.75 -8.37 12.85
CA ASP A 617 -6.64 -9.12 13.43
C ASP A 617 -5.77 -9.84 12.38
N TYR A 618 -4.69 -10.49 12.83
CA TYR A 618 -3.71 -11.14 11.95
C TYR A 618 -4.32 -12.25 11.09
N TRP A 619 -5.37 -12.91 11.58
CA TRP A 619 -6.10 -13.96 10.86
C TRP A 619 -7.31 -13.41 10.09
N ARG A 620 -7.36 -12.09 9.89
CA ARG A 620 -8.39 -11.38 9.14
C ARG A 620 -9.78 -11.46 9.77
N GLN A 621 -9.86 -11.64 11.10
CA GLN A 621 -11.12 -11.43 11.81
C GLN A 621 -11.31 -9.96 12.16
N THR A 622 -12.46 -9.42 11.80
CA THR A 622 -12.83 -8.03 12.12
C THR A 622 -13.05 -7.86 13.62
N LYS A 623 -12.52 -6.78 14.19
CA LYS A 623 -12.86 -6.28 15.53
C LYS A 623 -14.06 -5.30 15.41
N PRO A 624 -14.79 -5.00 16.49
CA PRO A 624 -15.86 -3.98 16.49
C PRO A 624 -15.44 -2.61 15.91
N GLY A 625 -14.16 -2.24 16.00
CA GLY A 625 -13.61 -1.05 15.36
C GLY A 625 -13.80 -1.02 13.84
N TYR A 626 -13.79 -2.18 13.16
CA TYR A 626 -14.03 -2.28 11.73
C TYR A 626 -15.45 -1.83 11.36
N GLU A 627 -16.47 -2.31 12.08
CA GLU A 627 -17.87 -1.94 11.81
C GLU A 627 -18.11 -0.45 12.10
N MET A 628 -17.47 0.09 13.13
CA MET A 628 -17.56 1.51 13.44
C MET A 628 -16.86 2.40 12.42
N LEU A 629 -15.70 1.99 11.90
CA LEU A 629 -15.03 2.70 10.80
C LEU A 629 -15.88 2.64 9.54
N LYS A 630 -16.39 1.46 9.17
CA LYS A 630 -17.27 1.24 8.02
C LYS A 630 -18.50 2.16 8.07
N ARG A 631 -19.13 2.27 9.23
CA ARG A 631 -20.25 3.19 9.47
C ARG A 631 -19.81 4.65 9.32
N ALA A 632 -18.70 5.05 9.94
CA ALA A 632 -18.17 6.40 9.87
C ALA A 632 -17.68 6.78 8.46
N TYR A 633 -17.37 5.82 7.58
CA TYR A 633 -16.88 6.07 6.22
C TYR A 633 -17.94 5.97 5.13
N GLN A 634 -19.20 5.66 5.47
CA GLN A 634 -20.31 5.62 4.49
C GLN A 634 -20.33 6.86 3.56
N PRO A 635 -20.53 6.70 2.24
CA PRO A 635 -20.62 7.83 1.31
C PRO A 635 -21.68 8.86 1.69
N ILE A 636 -22.83 8.39 2.18
CA ILE A 636 -23.85 9.21 2.82
C ILE A 636 -23.81 8.90 4.32
N LEU A 637 -23.35 9.87 5.13
CA LEU A 637 -23.21 9.69 6.57
C LEU A 637 -24.15 10.67 7.31
N PRO A 638 -25.20 10.16 7.99
CA PRO A 638 -25.81 10.91 9.08
C PRO A 638 -24.87 10.88 10.30
N SER A 639 -24.31 12.02 10.69
CA SER A 639 -23.42 12.10 11.86
C SER A 639 -24.13 12.74 13.05
N ILE A 640 -23.91 12.18 14.24
CA ILE A 640 -24.60 12.57 15.48
C ILE A 640 -23.58 13.21 16.41
N ILE A 641 -23.76 14.48 16.77
CA ILE A 641 -22.97 15.14 17.80
C ILE A 641 -23.75 15.07 19.11
N LEU A 642 -23.19 14.32 20.06
CA LEU A 642 -23.67 14.25 21.43
C LEU A 642 -22.53 14.70 22.37
N PRO A 643 -22.69 15.84 23.10
CA PRO A 643 -21.57 16.44 23.86
C PRO A 643 -20.99 15.58 24.97
N LYS A 644 -21.79 14.67 25.54
CA LYS A 644 -21.37 13.73 26.60
C LYS A 644 -22.28 12.51 26.62
N GLN A 645 -21.78 11.39 27.16
CA GLN A 645 -22.51 10.12 27.22
C GLN A 645 -23.37 9.94 28.48
N GLN A 646 -23.24 10.81 29.49
CA GLN A 646 -23.99 10.70 30.75
C GLN A 646 -24.71 12.01 31.07
N TRP A 647 -26.01 11.90 31.36
CA TRP A 647 -26.93 13.01 31.60
C TRP A 647 -27.73 12.76 32.88
N LYS A 648 -28.16 13.83 33.55
CA LYS A 648 -29.03 13.72 34.74
C LYS A 648 -30.50 13.71 34.33
N VAL A 649 -31.34 13.02 35.10
CA VAL A 649 -32.81 13.14 34.95
C VAL A 649 -33.21 14.62 35.03
N GLY A 650 -34.04 15.07 34.09
CA GLY A 650 -34.47 16.47 33.97
C GLY A 650 -33.50 17.39 33.20
N GLU A 651 -32.29 16.93 32.89
CA GLU A 651 -31.35 17.68 32.04
C GLU A 651 -31.84 17.71 30.58
N SER A 652 -31.69 18.86 29.91
CA SER A 652 -31.93 18.95 28.47
C SER A 652 -30.69 18.47 27.71
N ILE A 653 -30.89 17.54 26.79
CA ILE A 653 -29.84 16.89 26.00
C ILE A 653 -29.84 17.50 24.59
N PRO A 654 -28.90 18.40 24.26
CA PRO A 654 -28.71 18.91 22.91
C PRO A 654 -28.04 17.85 22.04
N ILE A 655 -28.59 17.64 20.84
CA ILE A 655 -28.02 16.74 19.83
C ILE A 655 -28.03 17.46 18.49
N GLU A 656 -26.87 17.54 17.85
CA GLU A 656 -26.77 18.09 16.49
C GLU A 656 -26.73 16.95 15.49
N LEU A 657 -27.58 17.03 14.47
CA LEU A 657 -27.59 16.09 13.36
C LEU A 657 -26.93 16.74 12.15
N TRP A 658 -25.92 16.05 11.62
CA TRP A 658 -25.21 16.43 10.40
C TRP A 658 -25.47 15.40 9.31
N LEU A 659 -25.37 15.83 8.06
CA LEU A 659 -25.40 14.97 6.90
C LEU A 659 -24.23 15.28 5.98
N ILE A 660 -23.48 14.24 5.65
CA ILE A 660 -22.31 14.30 4.77
C ILE A 660 -22.61 13.46 3.52
N ASN A 661 -22.32 14.02 2.35
CA ASN A 661 -22.41 13.36 1.06
C ASN A 661 -21.09 13.49 0.32
N ASP A 662 -20.36 12.40 0.17
CA ASP A 662 -19.09 12.36 -0.58
C ASP A 662 -19.31 12.13 -2.08
N LEU A 663 -20.54 11.84 -2.50
CA LEU A 663 -20.86 11.57 -3.90
C LEU A 663 -21.17 12.86 -4.66
N TRP A 664 -20.83 12.87 -5.95
CA TRP A 664 -21.21 13.91 -6.91
C TRP A 664 -22.65 13.78 -7.43
N LYS A 665 -23.53 13.17 -6.62
CA LYS A 665 -24.93 12.90 -6.95
C LYS A 665 -25.85 13.69 -6.02
N SER A 666 -26.83 14.37 -6.61
CA SER A 666 -27.91 15.05 -5.85
C SER A 666 -29.04 14.07 -5.55
N MET A 667 -29.62 14.17 -4.36
CA MET A 667 -30.78 13.39 -3.92
C MET A 667 -31.80 14.33 -3.24
N PRO A 668 -32.63 15.05 -4.02
CA PRO A 668 -33.49 16.12 -3.51
C PRO A 668 -34.71 15.63 -2.72
N ASN A 669 -35.13 14.38 -2.92
CA ASN A 669 -36.33 13.78 -2.34
C ASN A 669 -35.96 12.68 -1.32
N SER A 670 -35.03 12.98 -0.42
CA SER A 670 -34.59 12.04 0.62
C SER A 670 -35.32 12.28 1.93
N GLN A 671 -35.28 11.28 2.81
CA GLN A 671 -35.87 11.35 4.15
C GLN A 671 -34.81 10.99 5.20
N LEU A 672 -34.73 11.78 6.26
CA LEU A 672 -33.98 11.48 7.48
C LEU A 672 -34.97 11.11 8.58
N THR A 673 -34.79 9.94 9.17
CA THR A 673 -35.59 9.43 10.29
C THR A 673 -34.70 9.27 11.50
N TYR A 674 -35.08 9.85 12.64
CA TYR A 674 -34.39 9.61 13.90
C TYR A 674 -35.29 8.83 14.88
N ILE A 675 -34.71 7.85 15.54
CA ILE A 675 -35.40 6.88 16.41
C ILE A 675 -34.67 6.85 17.75
N LEU A 676 -35.35 7.28 18.81
CA LEU A 676 -34.88 7.17 20.18
C LEU A 676 -35.49 5.94 20.84
N LYS A 677 -34.63 5.01 21.25
CA LYS A 677 -35.01 3.83 22.02
C LYS A 677 -34.50 3.96 23.45
N ARG A 678 -35.29 3.50 24.41
CA ARG A 678 -34.85 3.20 25.78
C ARG A 678 -34.85 1.69 25.93
N SER A 679 -33.68 1.11 26.17
CA SER A 679 -33.47 -0.33 26.05
C SER A 679 -33.92 -0.85 24.66
N LYS A 680 -35.07 -1.54 24.56
CA LYS A 680 -35.60 -2.07 23.29
C LYS A 680 -36.88 -1.38 22.82
N THR A 681 -37.43 -0.45 23.61
CA THR A 681 -38.70 0.22 23.32
C THR A 681 -38.45 1.53 22.62
N ILE A 682 -39.15 1.79 21.50
CA ILE A 682 -39.13 3.08 20.82
C ILE A 682 -39.92 4.08 21.67
N ILE A 683 -39.24 5.14 22.11
CA ILE A 683 -39.83 6.24 22.88
C ILE A 683 -40.20 7.40 21.95
N LYS A 684 -39.41 7.62 20.91
CA LYS A 684 -39.64 8.68 19.93
C LYS A 684 -39.17 8.26 18.54
N GLN A 685 -39.95 8.57 17.52
CA GLN A 685 -39.57 8.40 16.11
C GLN A 685 -40.16 9.55 15.30
N GLU A 686 -39.33 10.26 14.56
CA GLU A 686 -39.75 11.34 13.65
C GLU A 686 -38.99 11.26 12.34
N SER A 687 -39.58 11.80 11.27
CA SER A 687 -38.98 11.83 9.94
C SER A 687 -39.08 13.22 9.33
N ILE A 688 -38.02 13.65 8.65
CA ILE A 688 -37.87 14.97 8.07
C ILE A 688 -37.49 14.81 6.60
N ALA A 689 -38.16 15.54 5.71
CA ALA A 689 -37.78 15.60 4.30
C ALA A 689 -36.51 16.43 4.15
N ILE A 690 -35.54 15.91 3.40
CA ILE A 690 -34.23 16.54 3.21
C ILE A 690 -33.78 16.48 1.75
N ALA A 691 -33.07 17.51 1.32
CA ALA A 691 -32.41 17.54 0.02
C ALA A 691 -30.89 17.38 0.19
N ILE A 692 -30.35 16.27 -0.30
CA ILE A 692 -28.91 15.98 -0.21
C ILE A 692 -28.20 16.60 -1.41
N THR A 693 -27.37 17.61 -1.14
CA THR A 693 -26.53 18.25 -2.17
C THR A 693 -25.30 17.39 -2.47
N PRO A 694 -24.81 17.34 -3.73
CA PRO A 694 -23.55 16.68 -4.07
C PRO A 694 -22.39 17.22 -3.22
N ASP A 695 -21.43 16.36 -2.90
CA ASP A 695 -20.12 16.74 -2.35
C ASP A 695 -20.20 17.79 -1.22
N SER A 696 -20.95 17.47 -0.16
CA SER A 696 -21.32 18.42 0.90
C SER A 696 -21.24 17.85 2.32
N SER A 697 -21.16 18.75 3.31
CA SER A 697 -21.33 18.49 4.74
C SER A 697 -22.18 19.62 5.31
N LYS A 698 -23.32 19.29 5.94
CA LYS A 698 -24.26 20.28 6.47
C LYS A 698 -24.87 19.80 7.78
N GLN A 699 -25.03 20.71 8.73
CA GLN A 699 -25.94 20.52 9.85
C GLN A 699 -27.37 20.57 9.34
N ILE A 700 -28.18 19.59 9.74
CA ILE A 700 -29.56 19.41 9.29
C ILE A 700 -30.56 19.82 10.37
N GLU A 701 -30.33 19.40 11.62
CA GLU A 701 -31.30 19.58 12.70
C GLU A 701 -30.60 19.70 14.06
N ASN A 702 -31.21 20.43 14.99
CA ASN A 702 -30.79 20.52 16.39
C ASN A 702 -31.89 19.99 17.29
N LEU A 703 -31.74 18.73 17.72
CA LEU A 703 -32.68 18.11 18.63
C LEU A 703 -32.40 18.54 20.07
N LYS A 704 -33.48 18.75 20.83
CA LYS A 704 -33.42 18.88 22.28
C LYS A 704 -34.28 17.78 22.89
N LEU A 705 -33.63 16.76 23.45
CA LEU A 705 -34.34 15.74 24.21
C LEU A 705 -34.48 16.22 25.66
N SER A 706 -35.68 16.11 26.23
CA SER A 706 -35.99 16.51 27.60
C SER A 706 -36.98 15.51 28.20
N ASN A 707 -37.15 15.56 29.53
CA ASN A 707 -38.09 14.70 30.26
C ASN A 707 -37.82 13.20 30.08
N LEU A 708 -36.55 12.83 29.91
CA LEU A 708 -36.13 11.43 29.85
C LEU A 708 -36.03 10.84 31.25
N GLU A 709 -36.63 9.67 31.44
CA GLU A 709 -36.43 8.87 32.65
C GLU A 709 -35.04 8.25 32.69
N SER A 710 -34.60 7.84 33.88
CA SER A 710 -33.32 7.16 34.04
C SER A 710 -33.25 5.85 33.26
N GLY A 711 -32.19 5.64 32.50
CA GLY A 711 -31.95 4.42 31.74
C GLY A 711 -30.95 4.62 30.62
N ASN A 712 -30.66 3.53 29.92
CA ASN A 712 -29.81 3.54 28.73
C ASN A 712 -30.66 3.81 27.48
N TYR A 713 -30.20 4.77 26.69
CA TYR A 713 -30.84 5.21 25.45
C TYR A 713 -29.93 4.95 24.26
N GLN A 714 -30.57 4.64 23.13
CA GLN A 714 -29.93 4.59 21.82
C GLN A 714 -30.67 5.54 20.88
N LEU A 715 -29.96 6.52 20.34
CA LEU A 715 -30.45 7.33 19.23
C LEU A 715 -29.90 6.74 17.93
N SER A 716 -30.78 6.39 17.00
CA SER A 716 -30.43 5.96 15.65
C SER A 716 -30.93 6.98 14.63
N VAL A 717 -30.14 7.27 13.61
CA VAL A 717 -30.49 8.17 12.50
C VAL A 717 -30.31 7.41 11.20
N ILE A 718 -31.35 7.39 10.38
CA ILE A 718 -31.44 6.62 9.14
C ILE A 718 -31.77 7.60 8.01
N VAL A 719 -31.07 7.49 6.89
CA VAL A 719 -31.32 8.29 5.68
C VAL A 719 -31.74 7.37 4.56
N THR A 720 -32.86 7.68 3.91
CA THR A 720 -33.39 6.93 2.76
C THR A 720 -33.61 7.82 1.55
N ASP A 721 -33.63 7.22 0.35
CA ASP A 721 -34.05 7.90 -0.87
C ASP A 721 -35.59 7.92 -1.03
N SER A 722 -36.06 8.47 -2.14
CA SER A 722 -37.49 8.56 -2.46
C SER A 722 -38.20 7.21 -2.64
N GLN A 723 -37.44 6.10 -2.74
CA GLN A 723 -37.95 4.73 -2.83
C GLN A 723 -37.76 3.97 -1.51
N SER A 724 -37.46 4.67 -0.42
CA SER A 724 -37.18 4.09 0.90
C SER A 724 -35.95 3.17 0.92
N LYS A 725 -35.04 3.28 -0.06
CA LYS A 725 -33.77 2.57 -0.02
C LYS A 725 -32.84 3.22 0.98
N LEU A 726 -32.20 2.43 1.84
CA LEU A 726 -31.19 2.90 2.77
C LEU A 726 -30.01 3.54 2.03
N LEU A 727 -29.69 4.79 2.40
CA LEU A 727 -28.53 5.52 1.90
C LEU A 727 -27.41 5.58 2.94
N GLY A 728 -27.77 5.68 4.22
CA GLY A 728 -26.81 5.65 5.32
C GLY A 728 -27.50 5.65 6.67
N GLU A 729 -26.83 5.09 7.67
CA GLU A 729 -27.34 5.04 9.04
C GLU A 729 -26.24 5.24 10.08
N ASN A 730 -26.63 5.73 11.24
CA ASN A 730 -25.72 5.90 12.37
C ASN A 730 -26.47 5.78 13.70
N SER A 731 -25.75 5.52 14.77
CA SER A 731 -26.32 5.46 16.11
C SER A 731 -25.31 5.83 17.18
N THR A 732 -25.80 6.41 18.27
CA THR A 732 -25.04 6.60 19.51
C THR A 732 -25.85 6.12 20.71
N VAL A 733 -25.16 5.74 21.78
CA VAL A 733 -25.74 5.31 23.06
C VAL A 733 -25.37 6.29 24.16
N PHE A 734 -26.29 6.55 25.08
CA PHE A 734 -26.05 7.42 26.24
C PHE A 734 -26.92 7.03 27.42
N ASP A 735 -26.50 7.41 28.63
CA ASP A 735 -27.20 7.11 29.86
C ASP A 735 -27.82 8.37 30.47
N VAL A 736 -29.04 8.21 30.99
CA VAL A 736 -29.68 9.16 31.89
C VAL A 736 -29.68 8.55 33.28
N ILE A 737 -29.02 9.18 34.24
CA ILE A 737 -28.85 8.66 35.60
C ILE A 737 -29.66 9.48 36.61
N LYS A 738 -30.20 8.79 37.62
CA LYS A 738 -30.69 9.45 38.83
C LYS A 738 -29.47 10.01 39.57
N THR A 739 -29.60 11.22 40.09
CA THR A 739 -28.60 11.84 40.97
C THR A 739 -28.36 11.03 42.23
#